data_AF-A0AAE0X5A7-F1
#
_entry.id   AF-A0AAE0X5A7-F1
#
_cell.length_a   1.000
_cell.length_b   1.000
_cell.length_c   1.000
_cell.angle_alpha   90.00
_cell.angle_beta   90.00
_cell.angle_gamma   90.00
#
_symmetry.space_group_name_H-M   'P 1'
#
loop_
_entity.id
_entity.type
_entity.pdbx_description
1 polymer ?
#
loop_
_entity_poly.entity_id
_entity_poly.type
_entity_poly.pdbx_seq_one_letter_code
_entity_poly.pdbx_strand_id
1 'polypeptide(L)'
;MPTPGPRPNLKGASMTTLANMKLQAPSSTASSRQTSTSTSSFNSRNTSTTSFASSMGPGSRPPISYSRPASAMSNNFGQSIGGRPRGNTRTRPGPPMGDNEIDPDKGPGPGPGLGPQPNGWDVDERLHEVESQFKVMKEAMSLSLTDRKTLEDAVDLAKTREHRKHKYSLEDATREHRHELDEVRRELQDETERVQRTHREALEALERHYRVELEDERARSSKEIQDLRSKLGSEQQDLNLALLGKDREIQSLKSELDALRSDLEREQMTKGSLQQKITEMSTTSMTLEDRNRALRAQIDFLESDSKQQSDSFADMEARLQEAVKAADDARQKLIREETERRMLFNKYQELKGNIRVMCRVRPVLDSSEGDEAKILFPDLKTSTQIDVTGPEEKSSLGHTNRKLMPFEFDRVFSPEVHNEEIFGEISQLVQSALDGYNVCIFCYGQTGSGKTYTMSSADGMIPRATHMIYETVTKLKEKSWTYTMEGSFVEVYNEDLNDLLTPAKEAEGKKKLEIRHDDARKQTTVLNCKSVSLDSADTVEMMLRQAQNNRSVAATKANERSSRSHSVFILKLVGENSATQERCEGTLNLVDLAGSERLKHSGAEGDRMKETQNINKSLACLGDVIEALGRGSGHIPYRNSKLTHLLQYSLGGNSKTLMFVMVSPLEAHLKETLTSLRFATKVHNTHIGTAKSTKKLKERLSES
;
A
#
# COMPACT_ATOMS: atom_id res chain seq x y z
N MET A 1 12.27 2.93 48.49
CA MET A 1 10.80 2.80 48.51
C MET A 1 10.22 3.85 49.43
N PRO A 2 9.13 4.52 49.03
CA PRO A 2 8.02 4.84 49.93
C PRO A 2 6.73 4.11 49.48
N THR A 3 5.79 3.92 50.40
CA THR A 3 4.52 3.18 50.17
C THR A 3 3.42 4.08 49.56
N PRO A 4 2.58 3.55 48.65
CA PRO A 4 1.46 4.32 48.08
C PRO A 4 0.26 4.41 49.04
N GLY A 5 -0.33 5.60 49.14
CA GLY A 5 -1.62 5.82 49.81
C GLY A 5 -2.83 5.38 48.97
N PRO A 6 -4.01 5.19 49.57
CA PRO A 6 -5.18 4.62 48.90
C PRO A 6 -5.88 5.59 47.93
N ARG A 7 -6.44 5.04 46.84
CA ARG A 7 -7.31 5.78 45.91
C ARG A 7 -8.74 5.90 46.49
N PRO A 8 -9.39 7.08 46.43
CA PRO A 8 -10.83 7.16 46.64
C PRO A 8 -11.59 6.58 45.43
N ASN A 9 -12.62 5.78 45.70
CA ASN A 9 -13.60 5.38 44.68
C ASN A 9 -14.65 6.47 44.50
N LEU A 10 -14.86 6.94 43.27
CA LEU A 10 -16.05 7.70 42.89
C LEU A 10 -16.79 6.98 41.75
N LYS A 11 -17.93 6.36 42.09
CA LYS A 11 -18.87 5.80 41.13
C LYS A 11 -19.97 6.82 40.84
N GLY A 12 -20.28 7.02 39.56
CA GLY A 12 -21.61 7.45 39.12
C GLY A 12 -21.80 8.96 38.89
N ALA A 13 -21.72 9.36 37.62
CA ALA A 13 -22.51 10.45 37.04
C ALA A 13 -22.80 10.09 35.56
N SER A 14 -23.95 10.53 35.04
CA SER A 14 -24.54 10.02 33.80
C SER A 14 -23.83 10.47 32.50
N MET A 15 -23.95 9.65 31.44
CA MET A 15 -23.87 10.13 30.05
C MET A 15 -25.19 10.81 29.63
N THR A 16 -25.20 11.40 28.42
CA THR A 16 -26.30 12.18 27.79
C THR A 16 -26.61 13.51 28.50
N THR A 17 -26.95 14.62 27.83
CA THR A 17 -27.55 14.78 26.48
C THR A 17 -27.17 16.15 25.84
N LEU A 18 -27.36 16.30 24.51
CA LEU A 18 -27.39 17.55 23.72
C LEU A 18 -26.04 18.33 23.64
N ALA A 19 -25.44 18.64 22.49
CA ALA A 19 -25.81 18.51 21.07
C ALA A 19 -27.01 19.36 20.56
N ASN A 20 -26.80 20.67 20.39
CA ASN A 20 -27.30 21.43 19.22
C ASN A 20 -26.79 22.89 19.18
N MET A 21 -26.03 23.26 18.14
CA MET A 21 -26.06 24.63 17.59
C MET A 21 -25.50 24.67 16.15
N LYS A 22 -26.41 24.67 15.16
CA LYS A 22 -26.12 25.23 13.83
C LYS A 22 -26.10 26.76 13.95
N LEU A 23 -25.21 27.44 13.22
CA LEU A 23 -25.52 28.69 12.51
C LEU A 23 -24.37 29.07 11.54
N GLN A 24 -24.76 29.21 10.27
CA GLN A 24 -24.36 30.23 9.29
C GLN A 24 -22.92 30.80 9.29
N ALA A 25 -22.20 30.52 8.20
CA ALA A 25 -21.20 31.44 7.64
C ALA A 25 -21.89 32.39 6.63
N PRO A 26 -21.55 33.70 6.60
CA PRO A 26 -22.10 34.64 5.63
C PRO A 26 -21.42 34.50 4.26
N SER A 27 -22.17 34.75 3.19
CA SER A 27 -21.65 34.87 1.83
C SER A 27 -21.25 36.32 1.50
N SER A 28 -20.19 36.47 0.70
CA SER A 28 -19.89 37.72 0.01
C SER A 28 -19.49 37.45 -1.44
N THR A 29 -19.97 38.29 -2.34
CA THR A 29 -19.69 38.29 -3.79
C THR A 29 -18.34 38.99 -4.07
N ALA A 30 -17.78 39.10 -5.29
CA ALA A 30 -18.28 38.86 -6.65
C ALA A 30 -17.13 38.62 -7.65
N SER A 31 -17.46 38.26 -8.90
CA SER A 31 -16.63 38.40 -10.14
C SER A 31 -15.31 37.58 -10.24
N SER A 32 -14.89 37.08 -11.42
CA SER A 32 -15.45 37.22 -12.78
C SER A 32 -14.90 36.16 -13.76
N ARG A 33 -15.72 35.79 -14.76
CA ARG A 33 -15.38 35.25 -16.10
C ARG A 33 -14.25 34.22 -16.23
N GLN A 34 -14.65 33.00 -16.60
CA GLN A 34 -13.94 32.25 -17.65
C GLN A 34 -14.28 32.84 -19.03
N THR A 35 -13.31 32.94 -19.93
CA THR A 35 -13.42 32.36 -21.29
C THR A 35 -12.04 32.25 -21.96
N SER A 36 -11.91 31.22 -22.79
CA SER A 36 -10.73 30.85 -23.59
C SER A 36 -10.28 31.92 -24.59
N THR A 37 -8.97 31.92 -24.89
CA THR A 37 -8.49 32.20 -26.25
C THR A 37 -7.30 31.29 -26.57
N SER A 38 -7.25 30.75 -27.78
CA SER A 38 -6.16 29.92 -28.29
C SER A 38 -5.20 30.76 -29.14
N THR A 39 -3.93 30.38 -29.15
CA THR A 39 -2.98 30.77 -30.21
C THR A 39 -1.87 29.74 -30.30
N SER A 40 -1.44 29.42 -31.52
CA SER A 40 -0.39 28.46 -31.81
C SER A 40 0.81 29.16 -32.46
N SER A 41 2.03 28.79 -32.09
CA SER A 41 3.22 29.12 -32.87
C SER A 41 4.34 28.11 -32.65
N PHE A 42 4.78 27.57 -33.79
CA PHE A 42 5.82 26.59 -34.05
C PHE A 42 7.26 26.99 -33.65
N ASN A 43 8.16 26.03 -33.91
CA ASN A 43 9.61 26.17 -34.17
C ASN A 43 10.57 26.20 -32.96
N SER A 44 11.77 25.58 -33.03
CA SER A 44 12.32 24.58 -33.99
C SER A 44 13.69 24.06 -33.48
N ARG A 45 14.38 23.26 -34.31
CA ARG A 45 15.82 22.87 -34.28
C ARG A 45 16.18 21.59 -33.49
N ASN A 46 17.10 20.73 -33.97
CA ASN A 46 17.71 20.67 -35.32
C ASN A 46 18.36 19.32 -35.70
N THR A 47 18.62 19.18 -37.01
CA THR A 47 19.72 18.46 -37.68
C THR A 47 19.98 16.98 -37.40
N SER A 48 19.61 16.18 -38.40
CA SER A 48 20.26 14.97 -38.88
C SER A 48 21.70 15.18 -39.41
N THR A 49 22.47 14.09 -39.53
CA THR A 49 23.47 13.71 -40.58
C THR A 49 24.24 12.46 -40.07
N THR A 50 24.23 11.24 -40.64
CA THR A 50 24.60 10.68 -41.96
C THR A 50 26.11 10.50 -42.23
N SER A 51 26.64 9.30 -41.95
CA SER A 51 27.58 8.53 -42.81
C SER A 51 27.68 7.09 -42.25
N PHE A 52 27.78 5.96 -42.97
CA PHE A 52 28.33 5.49 -44.26
C PHE A 52 29.63 4.66 -44.16
N ALA A 53 29.43 3.36 -43.95
CA ALA A 53 30.05 2.22 -44.67
C ALA A 53 31.49 1.73 -44.39
N SER A 54 31.66 0.44 -44.77
CA SER A 54 32.92 -0.30 -45.02
C SER A 54 33.77 -0.75 -43.81
N SER A 55 34.40 -1.93 -43.83
CA SER A 55 34.21 -3.12 -44.70
C SER A 55 34.92 -4.36 -44.11
N MET A 56 34.35 -5.56 -44.31
CA MET A 56 35.07 -6.75 -44.82
C MET A 56 34.17 -7.99 -44.92
N GLY A 57 34.50 -8.83 -45.91
CA GLY A 57 34.06 -10.21 -46.17
C GLY A 57 34.93 -10.75 -47.31
N PRO A 58 34.55 -11.81 -48.03
CA PRO A 58 33.53 -12.83 -47.75
C PRO A 58 34.12 -14.28 -47.80
N GLY A 59 33.33 -15.28 -47.42
CA GLY A 59 33.74 -16.70 -47.44
C GLY A 59 32.81 -17.63 -48.24
N SER A 60 33.13 -17.80 -49.53
CA SER A 60 32.85 -18.93 -50.46
C SER A 60 31.50 -19.70 -50.49
N ARG A 61 31.08 -20.01 -51.73
CA ARG A 61 29.78 -20.58 -52.17
C ARG A 61 29.62 -22.13 -52.03
N PRO A 62 28.41 -22.70 -52.28
CA PRO A 62 28.04 -24.10 -52.00
C PRO A 62 28.21 -25.08 -53.20
N PRO A 63 27.81 -26.36 -53.05
CA PRO A 63 26.64 -26.90 -53.79
C PRO A 63 25.74 -27.84 -52.94
N ILE A 64 24.40 -27.87 -53.10
CA ILE A 64 23.53 -28.65 -54.04
C ILE A 64 23.40 -30.17 -53.74
N SER A 65 22.16 -30.66 -53.85
CA SER A 65 21.59 -32.00 -53.56
C SER A 65 22.20 -33.21 -54.29
N TYR A 66 21.98 -34.43 -53.76
CA TYR A 66 21.15 -35.49 -54.40
C TYR A 66 20.95 -36.71 -53.45
N SER A 67 20.35 -37.80 -53.94
CA SER A 67 20.06 -39.06 -53.21
C SER A 67 20.75 -40.27 -53.86
N ARG A 68 20.88 -41.39 -53.11
CA ARG A 68 21.49 -42.70 -53.53
C ARG A 68 23.03 -42.64 -53.82
N PRO A 69 23.75 -43.78 -54.04
CA PRO A 69 23.58 -45.17 -53.53
C PRO A 69 24.90 -45.89 -53.08
N ALA A 70 24.73 -47.08 -52.47
CA ALA A 70 25.50 -48.34 -52.54
C ALA A 70 27.03 -48.45 -52.86
N SER A 71 27.71 -49.28 -52.03
CA SER A 71 28.70 -50.35 -52.33
C SER A 71 30.07 -49.97 -53.01
N ALA A 72 31.10 -50.82 -53.16
CA ALA A 72 31.26 -52.29 -53.11
C ALA A 72 32.76 -52.78 -53.02
N MET A 73 32.97 -54.11 -53.15
CA MET A 73 34.17 -54.82 -53.69
C MET A 73 35.46 -54.95 -52.82
N SER A 74 36.27 -56.02 -52.90
CA SER A 74 36.10 -57.40 -53.43
C SER A 74 37.21 -58.34 -52.89
N ASN A 75 37.08 -59.69 -52.89
CA ASN A 75 37.41 -60.65 -53.98
C ASN A 75 37.30 -62.12 -53.44
N ASN A 76 37.44 -63.23 -54.20
CA ASN A 76 37.04 -63.67 -55.57
C ASN A 76 37.43 -65.18 -55.75
N PHE A 77 36.93 -65.87 -56.80
CA PHE A 77 37.24 -67.25 -57.29
C PHE A 77 36.81 -68.48 -56.43
N GLY A 78 36.33 -69.60 -57.01
CA GLY A 78 35.97 -69.85 -58.42
C GLY A 78 35.49 -71.30 -58.78
N GLN A 79 34.61 -71.39 -59.80
CA GLN A 79 34.45 -72.35 -60.94
C GLN A 79 34.94 -73.84 -60.90
N SER A 80 34.43 -74.82 -61.69
CA SER A 80 33.15 -75.04 -62.46
C SER A 80 33.07 -76.42 -63.19
N ILE A 81 31.87 -76.81 -63.70
CA ILE A 81 31.57 -77.67 -64.90
C ILE A 81 31.82 -79.22 -64.90
N GLY A 82 30.82 -80.01 -65.36
CA GLY A 82 31.03 -81.03 -66.44
C GLY A 82 30.51 -82.48 -66.31
N GLY A 83 29.92 -83.04 -67.40
CA GLY A 83 30.24 -84.41 -67.88
C GLY A 83 29.19 -85.55 -67.91
N ARG A 84 29.13 -86.29 -69.04
CA ARG A 84 28.45 -87.59 -69.39
C ARG A 84 29.14 -88.18 -70.67
N PRO A 85 28.83 -89.37 -71.29
CA PRO A 85 27.74 -90.36 -71.10
C PRO A 85 28.13 -91.88 -71.24
N ARG A 86 27.11 -92.77 -71.39
CA ARG A 86 26.99 -94.08 -72.12
C ARG A 86 28.24 -94.95 -72.47
N GLY A 87 28.12 -96.29 -72.34
CA GLY A 87 28.98 -97.31 -73.00
C GLY A 87 28.42 -98.75 -72.92
N ASN A 88 28.74 -99.66 -73.86
CA ASN A 88 27.98 -100.93 -74.09
C ASN A 88 28.82 -102.16 -74.55
N THR A 89 28.61 -103.35 -73.94
CA THR A 89 28.83 -104.75 -74.44
C THR A 89 30.20 -105.32 -74.96
N ARG A 90 30.43 -106.63 -74.65
CA ARG A 90 30.65 -107.83 -75.57
C ARG A 90 31.96 -108.70 -75.53
N THR A 91 31.76 -110.04 -75.44
CA THR A 91 32.49 -111.24 -76.07
C THR A 91 33.95 -111.71 -75.76
N ARG A 92 34.09 -113.02 -75.38
CA ARG A 92 34.96 -114.18 -75.88
C ARG A 92 36.46 -113.99 -76.31
N PRO A 93 37.31 -115.03 -76.61
CA PRO A 93 37.47 -116.48 -76.21
C PRO A 93 38.99 -116.93 -75.96
N GLY A 94 39.36 -118.25 -75.85
CA GLY A 94 40.78 -118.74 -76.00
C GLY A 94 41.19 -120.21 -75.58
N PRO A 95 42.04 -120.98 -76.35
CA PRO A 95 42.71 -122.30 -76.04
C PRO A 95 44.27 -122.28 -76.32
N PRO A 96 45.10 -123.31 -76.79
CA PRO A 96 45.10 -124.81 -76.95
C PRO A 96 46.47 -125.61 -76.71
N MET A 97 46.56 -126.95 -77.05
CA MET A 97 47.74 -127.84 -77.46
C MET A 97 48.73 -128.56 -76.47
N GLY A 98 49.42 -129.69 -76.88
CA GLY A 98 50.61 -130.25 -76.14
C GLY A 98 51.41 -131.61 -76.36
N ASP A 99 51.30 -132.44 -77.41
CA ASP A 99 52.26 -133.40 -78.13
C ASP A 99 53.36 -134.41 -77.54
N ASN A 100 53.94 -135.23 -78.48
CA ASN A 100 55.11 -136.21 -78.50
C ASN A 100 54.84 -137.73 -78.13
N GLU A 101 55.51 -138.85 -78.57
CA GLU A 101 56.46 -139.35 -79.64
C GLU A 101 56.54 -140.95 -79.55
N ILE A 102 57.28 -141.93 -80.19
CA ILE A 102 58.48 -142.19 -81.08
C ILE A 102 58.33 -143.57 -81.90
N ASP A 103 59.40 -144.24 -82.43
CA ASP A 103 59.50 -145.49 -83.30
C ASP A 103 60.90 -146.25 -83.11
N PRO A 104 61.55 -147.17 -83.92
CA PRO A 104 61.29 -147.99 -85.16
C PRO A 104 61.92 -149.47 -85.33
N ASP A 105 61.70 -150.16 -86.49
CA ASP A 105 62.69 -150.89 -87.40
C ASP A 105 62.65 -152.44 -87.81
N LYS A 106 62.69 -152.74 -89.16
CA LYS A 106 63.01 -154.00 -90.00
C LYS A 106 62.10 -155.29 -89.99
N GLY A 107 62.16 -156.30 -90.93
CA GLY A 107 62.94 -156.63 -92.17
C GLY A 107 62.50 -157.95 -92.97
N PRO A 108 63.10 -158.39 -94.14
CA PRO A 108 62.49 -159.34 -95.15
C PRO A 108 63.32 -160.57 -95.74
N GLY A 109 62.74 -161.57 -96.49
CA GLY A 109 63.46 -162.65 -97.27
C GLY A 109 62.67 -163.81 -98.03
N PRO A 110 63.29 -164.71 -98.87
CA PRO A 110 62.62 -165.63 -99.88
C PRO A 110 63.04 -167.16 -99.99
N GLY A 111 62.40 -168.02 -100.86
CA GLY A 111 62.87 -169.39 -101.27
C GLY A 111 61.94 -170.30 -102.17
N PRO A 112 62.39 -171.39 -102.89
CA PRO A 112 61.66 -172.01 -104.04
C PRO A 112 61.37 -173.56 -104.09
N GLY A 113 60.57 -174.04 -105.08
CA GLY A 113 60.11 -175.44 -105.30
C GLY A 113 59.81 -175.91 -106.77
N LEU A 114 59.05 -177.02 -106.97
CA LEU A 114 58.80 -177.79 -108.25
C LEU A 114 57.32 -178.32 -108.34
N GLY A 115 56.78 -179.02 -109.37
CA GLY A 115 57.29 -179.77 -110.55
C GLY A 115 56.18 -180.21 -111.60
N PRO A 116 56.42 -181.17 -112.56
CA PRO A 116 55.71 -181.18 -113.88
C PRO A 116 55.14 -182.51 -114.50
N GLN A 117 54.35 -182.38 -115.59
CA GLN A 117 53.96 -183.32 -116.71
C GLN A 117 52.90 -184.46 -116.53
N PRO A 118 52.19 -184.96 -117.60
CA PRO A 118 52.07 -184.53 -119.03
C PRO A 118 50.63 -184.47 -119.67
N ASN A 119 50.50 -183.83 -120.87
CA ASN A 119 49.49 -183.98 -121.98
C ASN A 119 47.94 -183.92 -121.71
N GLY A 120 47.04 -183.70 -122.70
CA GLY A 120 47.17 -183.17 -124.08
C GLY A 120 46.22 -183.81 -125.15
N TRP A 121 45.60 -182.97 -126.01
CA TRP A 121 44.94 -183.29 -127.33
C TRP A 121 43.67 -184.20 -127.32
N ASP A 122 42.92 -184.42 -128.43
CA ASP A 122 42.36 -183.56 -129.51
C ASP A 122 41.38 -184.39 -130.42
N VAL A 123 40.81 -183.76 -131.47
CA VAL A 123 40.34 -184.29 -132.79
C VAL A 123 40.11 -185.80 -133.00
N ASP A 124 38.83 -186.15 -133.23
CA ASP A 124 38.20 -186.69 -134.46
C ASP A 124 38.82 -187.82 -135.35
N GLU A 125 37.96 -188.33 -136.23
CA GLU A 125 38.14 -189.14 -137.45
C GLU A 125 38.90 -190.48 -137.39
N ARG A 126 38.14 -191.59 -137.47
CA ARG A 126 38.14 -192.47 -138.67
C ARG A 126 37.00 -193.48 -138.70
N LEU A 127 36.74 -194.03 -139.89
CA LEU A 127 35.37 -194.33 -140.32
C LEU A 127 35.12 -195.70 -140.98
N HIS A 128 35.97 -196.17 -141.90
CA HIS A 128 35.52 -197.02 -143.00
C HIS A 128 35.42 -198.55 -142.74
N GLU A 129 35.16 -198.98 -141.50
CA GLU A 129 34.99 -200.41 -141.12
C GLU A 129 33.53 -200.73 -140.67
N VAL A 130 32.55 -200.21 -141.43
CA VAL A 130 31.14 -200.15 -141.04
C VAL A 130 30.44 -201.51 -140.88
N GLU A 131 30.53 -202.40 -141.87
CA GLU A 131 29.47 -203.42 -142.07
C GLU A 131 29.60 -204.67 -141.19
N SER A 132 30.81 -205.17 -140.94
CA SER A 132 30.99 -206.52 -140.34
C SER A 132 30.44 -206.62 -138.90
N GLN A 133 30.33 -205.49 -138.19
CA GLN A 133 29.82 -205.45 -136.82
C GLN A 133 28.29 -205.40 -136.71
N PHE A 134 27.53 -205.36 -137.81
CA PHE A 134 26.06 -205.32 -137.77
C PHE A 134 25.45 -206.56 -137.08
N LYS A 135 26.18 -207.69 -137.01
CA LYS A 135 25.77 -208.87 -136.24
C LYS A 135 25.88 -208.68 -134.72
N VAL A 136 26.86 -207.90 -134.25
CA VAL A 136 27.08 -207.58 -132.82
C VAL A 136 26.04 -206.58 -132.30
N MET A 137 25.41 -205.80 -133.18
CA MET A 137 24.26 -204.94 -132.87
C MET A 137 23.12 -205.70 -132.16
N LYS A 138 23.01 -207.03 -132.33
CA LYS A 138 21.96 -207.84 -131.68
C LYS A 138 22.38 -208.49 -130.35
N GLU A 139 23.67 -208.56 -130.02
CA GLU A 139 24.18 -209.22 -128.79
C GLU A 139 24.88 -208.25 -127.83
N ALA A 140 25.50 -207.16 -128.31
CA ALA A 140 25.98 -206.10 -127.43
C ALA A 140 24.84 -205.21 -126.91
N MET A 141 23.76 -205.05 -127.68
CA MET A 141 22.61 -204.23 -127.28
C MET A 141 21.84 -204.82 -126.09
N SER A 142 21.92 -206.14 -125.85
CA SER A 142 21.26 -206.78 -124.69
C SER A 142 22.03 -206.61 -123.37
N LEU A 143 23.37 -206.49 -123.38
CA LEU A 143 24.15 -206.14 -122.19
C LEU A 143 24.29 -204.63 -122.01
N SER A 144 24.48 -203.85 -123.08
CA SER A 144 24.61 -202.38 -122.99
C SER A 144 23.37 -201.69 -122.40
N LEU A 145 22.17 -202.26 -122.62
CA LEU A 145 20.92 -201.79 -122.01
C LEU A 145 20.79 -202.06 -120.51
N THR A 146 21.63 -202.91 -119.90
CA THR A 146 21.62 -203.14 -118.44
C THR A 146 22.56 -202.18 -117.71
N ASP A 147 23.83 -202.10 -118.11
CA ASP A 147 24.83 -201.36 -117.32
C ASP A 147 24.60 -199.84 -117.29
N ARG A 148 24.19 -199.22 -118.41
CA ARG A 148 23.98 -197.75 -118.46
C ARG A 148 22.95 -197.27 -117.44
N LYS A 149 21.94 -198.10 -117.12
CA LYS A 149 20.89 -197.78 -116.15
C LYS A 149 21.43 -197.67 -114.71
N THR A 150 22.48 -198.43 -114.38
CA THR A 150 23.10 -198.39 -113.04
C THR A 150 23.85 -197.08 -112.76
N LEU A 151 24.28 -196.37 -113.81
CA LEU A 151 25.02 -195.12 -113.68
C LEU A 151 24.11 -193.90 -113.43
N GLU A 152 22.90 -193.90 -114.01
CA GLU A 152 21.93 -192.81 -113.82
C GLU A 152 21.40 -192.77 -112.37
N ASP A 153 21.06 -193.93 -111.80
CA ASP A 153 20.58 -194.05 -110.40
C ASP A 153 21.62 -193.59 -109.36
N ALA A 154 22.92 -193.67 -109.67
CA ALA A 154 23.99 -193.31 -108.74
C ALA A 154 24.16 -191.78 -108.55
N VAL A 155 23.81 -190.97 -109.55
CA VAL A 155 24.11 -189.52 -109.56
C VAL A 155 23.11 -188.71 -108.74
N ASP A 156 21.82 -189.04 -108.78
CA ASP A 156 20.80 -188.27 -108.05
C ASP A 156 20.83 -188.52 -106.52
N LEU A 157 21.38 -189.66 -106.08
CA LEU A 157 21.64 -189.92 -104.66
C LEU A 157 22.76 -189.02 -104.09
N ALA A 158 23.68 -188.53 -104.92
CA ALA A 158 24.72 -187.59 -104.51
C ALA A 158 24.15 -186.16 -104.32
N LYS A 159 23.40 -185.65 -105.30
CA LYS A 159 22.82 -184.28 -105.27
C LYS A 159 21.91 -184.05 -104.05
N THR A 160 21.11 -185.05 -103.70
CA THR A 160 20.14 -184.96 -102.59
C THR A 160 20.79 -184.92 -101.20
N ARG A 161 22.08 -185.26 -101.08
CA ARG A 161 22.81 -185.31 -99.80
C ARG A 161 23.46 -183.97 -99.42
N GLU A 162 23.87 -183.17 -100.40
CA GLU A 162 24.50 -181.85 -100.17
C GLU A 162 23.49 -180.76 -99.79
N HIS A 163 22.41 -180.60 -100.57
CA HIS A 163 21.41 -179.55 -100.36
C HIS A 163 20.76 -179.56 -98.96
N ARG A 164 20.71 -180.74 -98.30
CA ARG A 164 20.20 -180.87 -96.92
C ARG A 164 21.14 -180.32 -95.85
N LYS A 165 22.46 -180.25 -96.08
CA LYS A 165 23.40 -179.65 -95.12
C LYS A 165 23.34 -178.13 -95.15
N HIS A 166 23.31 -177.54 -96.34
CA HIS A 166 23.48 -176.09 -96.48
C HIS A 166 22.29 -175.28 -95.93
N LYS A 167 21.07 -175.85 -95.94
CA LYS A 167 19.89 -175.17 -95.40
C LYS A 167 19.97 -174.92 -93.88
N TYR A 168 20.30 -175.94 -93.09
CA TYR A 168 20.30 -175.81 -91.61
C TYR A 168 21.33 -174.79 -91.11
N SER A 169 22.49 -174.69 -91.77
CA SER A 169 23.57 -173.78 -91.36
C SER A 169 23.25 -172.29 -91.51
N LEU A 170 22.19 -171.92 -92.24
CA LEU A 170 21.82 -170.51 -92.51
C LEU A 170 20.70 -170.01 -91.59
N GLU A 171 19.82 -170.91 -91.13
CA GLU A 171 18.68 -170.55 -90.27
C GLU A 171 19.13 -170.24 -88.83
N ASP A 172 20.18 -170.89 -88.29
CA ASP A 172 20.75 -170.57 -86.96
C ASP A 172 21.54 -169.24 -86.95
N ALA A 173 22.44 -169.02 -87.93
CA ALA A 173 23.26 -167.80 -88.00
C ALA A 173 22.41 -166.51 -88.11
N THR A 174 21.22 -166.61 -88.72
CA THR A 174 20.25 -165.49 -88.83
C THR A 174 19.52 -165.23 -87.50
N ARG A 175 19.64 -166.13 -86.52
CA ARG A 175 18.93 -166.09 -85.23
C ARG A 175 19.79 -165.50 -84.11
N GLU A 176 21.08 -165.84 -84.04
CA GLU A 176 22.02 -165.24 -83.06
C GLU A 176 22.13 -163.73 -83.24
N HIS A 177 22.39 -163.26 -84.47
CA HIS A 177 22.63 -161.85 -84.76
C HIS A 177 21.41 -160.93 -84.56
N ARG A 178 20.23 -161.48 -84.28
CA ARG A 178 19.06 -160.71 -83.85
C ARG A 178 19.05 -160.47 -82.33
N HIS A 179 19.66 -161.35 -81.54
CA HIS A 179 19.66 -161.26 -80.08
C HIS A 179 20.60 -160.17 -79.57
N GLU A 180 21.79 -160.04 -80.18
CA GLU A 180 22.81 -159.04 -79.83
C GLU A 180 22.29 -157.59 -79.97
N LEU A 181 21.46 -157.33 -80.98
CA LEU A 181 20.93 -155.99 -81.29
C LEU A 181 19.88 -155.48 -80.29
N ASP A 182 19.11 -156.37 -79.65
CA ASP A 182 18.13 -156.00 -78.63
C ASP A 182 18.78 -155.84 -77.24
N GLU A 183 19.95 -156.46 -77.01
CA GLU A 183 20.73 -156.34 -75.77
C GLU A 183 21.42 -154.97 -75.68
N VAL A 184 22.18 -154.58 -76.70
CA VAL A 184 22.88 -153.26 -76.77
C VAL A 184 21.90 -152.08 -76.70
N ARG A 185 20.66 -152.25 -77.18
CA ARG A 185 19.61 -151.23 -77.07
C ARG A 185 19.14 -150.98 -75.63
N ARG A 186 19.28 -151.96 -74.75
CA ARG A 186 18.80 -151.90 -73.36
C ARG A 186 19.75 -151.09 -72.48
N GLU A 187 21.04 -151.37 -72.58
CA GLU A 187 22.09 -150.69 -71.79
C GLU A 187 22.11 -149.17 -72.00
N LEU A 188 21.91 -148.72 -73.25
CA LEU A 188 21.89 -147.29 -73.59
C LEU A 188 20.71 -146.54 -72.94
N GLN A 189 19.60 -147.22 -72.67
CA GLN A 189 18.41 -146.61 -72.06
C GLN A 189 18.57 -146.45 -70.55
N ASP A 190 19.09 -147.47 -69.85
CA ASP A 190 19.26 -147.44 -68.39
C ASP A 190 20.25 -146.34 -67.94
N GLU A 191 21.38 -146.18 -68.64
CA GLU A 191 22.38 -145.17 -68.28
C GLU A 191 21.89 -143.73 -68.56
N THR A 192 20.96 -143.56 -69.52
CA THR A 192 20.28 -142.28 -69.77
C THR A 192 19.41 -141.88 -68.57
N GLU A 193 18.69 -142.81 -67.94
CA GLU A 193 17.92 -142.51 -66.72
C GLU A 193 18.82 -142.23 -65.51
N ARG A 194 19.96 -142.93 -65.40
CA ARG A 194 20.92 -142.77 -64.29
C ARG A 194 21.40 -141.32 -64.16
N VAL A 195 21.81 -140.72 -65.28
CA VAL A 195 22.28 -139.32 -65.31
C VAL A 195 21.18 -138.35 -64.85
N GLN A 196 19.93 -138.53 -65.31
CA GLN A 196 18.83 -137.62 -64.97
C GLN A 196 18.44 -137.61 -63.49
N ARG A 197 18.65 -138.71 -62.75
CA ARG A 197 18.41 -138.74 -61.29
C ARG A 197 19.43 -137.86 -60.56
N THR A 198 20.72 -138.07 -60.81
CA THR A 198 21.81 -137.36 -60.11
C THR A 198 21.76 -135.83 -60.29
N HIS A 199 21.35 -135.34 -61.46
CA HIS A 199 21.25 -133.89 -61.70
C HIS A 199 20.09 -133.22 -60.92
N ARG A 200 19.04 -133.98 -60.58
CA ARG A 200 17.89 -133.47 -59.81
C ARG A 200 18.22 -133.32 -58.33
N GLU A 201 18.86 -134.33 -57.75
CA GLU A 201 19.28 -134.36 -56.35
C GLU A 201 20.25 -133.21 -56.00
N ALA A 202 21.11 -132.82 -56.95
CA ALA A 202 22.03 -131.70 -56.80
C ALA A 202 21.33 -130.33 -56.69
N LEU A 203 20.20 -130.13 -57.39
CA LEU A 203 19.43 -128.87 -57.34
C LEU A 203 18.69 -128.71 -56.01
N GLU A 204 18.03 -129.79 -55.53
CA GLU A 204 17.30 -129.79 -54.25
C GLU A 204 18.22 -129.61 -53.04
N ALA A 205 19.53 -129.88 -53.16
CA ALA A 205 20.52 -129.55 -52.14
C ALA A 205 20.84 -128.04 -52.11
N LEU A 206 20.95 -127.40 -53.28
CA LEU A 206 21.35 -125.99 -53.40
C LEU A 206 20.24 -125.03 -52.94
N GLU A 207 18.98 -125.30 -53.26
CA GLU A 207 17.85 -124.47 -52.80
C GLU A 207 17.71 -124.45 -51.28
N ARG A 208 18.03 -125.57 -50.60
CA ARG A 208 17.97 -125.66 -49.13
C ARG A 208 19.03 -124.81 -48.42
N HIS A 209 20.21 -124.61 -49.02
CA HIS A 209 21.26 -123.77 -48.43
C HIS A 209 20.81 -122.30 -48.34
N TYR A 210 20.48 -121.72 -49.50
CA TYR A 210 20.10 -120.30 -49.59
C TYR A 210 18.83 -119.95 -48.80
N ARG A 211 17.94 -120.92 -48.57
CA ARG A 211 16.74 -120.70 -47.75
C ARG A 211 17.08 -120.43 -46.28
N VAL A 212 18.06 -121.14 -45.70
CA VAL A 212 18.43 -120.99 -44.29
C VAL A 212 19.08 -119.63 -44.04
N GLU A 213 20.00 -119.22 -44.92
CA GLU A 213 20.68 -117.91 -44.82
C GLU A 213 19.68 -116.75 -44.87
N LEU A 214 18.67 -116.83 -45.74
CA LEU A 214 17.64 -115.79 -45.91
C LEU A 214 16.69 -115.68 -44.70
N GLU A 215 16.44 -116.78 -43.98
CA GLU A 215 15.60 -116.78 -42.77
C GLU A 215 16.40 -116.20 -41.57
N ASP A 216 17.70 -116.47 -41.49
CA ASP A 216 18.60 -115.97 -40.43
C ASP A 216 18.88 -114.45 -40.54
N GLU A 217 19.05 -113.92 -41.74
CA GLU A 217 19.24 -112.48 -41.99
C GLU A 217 17.96 -111.66 -41.69
N ARG A 218 16.78 -112.23 -41.97
CA ARG A 218 15.48 -111.64 -41.60
C ARG A 218 15.30 -111.56 -40.08
N ALA A 219 15.71 -112.58 -39.35
CA ALA A 219 15.61 -112.61 -37.88
C ALA A 219 16.43 -111.48 -37.23
N ARG A 220 17.66 -111.25 -37.72
CA ARG A 220 18.53 -110.14 -37.26
C ARG A 220 17.88 -108.78 -37.54
N SER A 221 17.44 -108.56 -38.78
CA SER A 221 16.81 -107.30 -39.23
C SER A 221 15.56 -106.96 -38.43
N SER A 222 14.72 -107.95 -38.12
CA SER A 222 13.49 -107.74 -37.35
C SER A 222 13.74 -107.26 -35.91
N LYS A 223 14.85 -107.68 -35.30
CA LYS A 223 15.20 -107.30 -33.92
C LYS A 223 15.69 -105.85 -33.84
N GLU A 224 16.55 -105.45 -34.77
CA GLU A 224 17.09 -104.09 -34.85
C GLU A 224 15.99 -103.04 -35.09
N ILE A 225 15.00 -103.36 -35.93
CA ILE A 225 13.80 -102.52 -36.15
C ILE A 225 12.97 -102.35 -34.87
N GLN A 226 12.89 -103.37 -34.01
CA GLN A 226 12.14 -103.31 -32.76
C GLN A 226 12.83 -102.41 -31.72
N ASP A 227 14.16 -102.54 -31.57
CA ASP A 227 14.95 -101.72 -30.65
C ASP A 227 14.98 -100.23 -31.08
N LEU A 228 15.00 -99.94 -32.38
CA LEU A 228 14.89 -98.56 -32.89
C LEU A 228 13.52 -97.93 -32.63
N ARG A 229 12.43 -98.71 -32.71
CA ARG A 229 11.07 -98.22 -32.42
C ARG A 229 10.87 -97.85 -30.96
N SER A 230 11.49 -98.59 -30.02
CA SER A 230 11.36 -98.26 -28.58
C SER A 230 12.06 -96.94 -28.24
N LYS A 231 13.26 -96.70 -28.78
CA LYS A 231 14.04 -95.47 -28.59
C LYS A 231 13.30 -94.24 -29.14
N LEU A 232 12.79 -94.31 -30.36
CA LEU A 232 12.02 -93.23 -30.98
C LEU A 232 10.75 -92.89 -30.17
N GLY A 233 10.10 -93.90 -29.57
CA GLY A 233 8.94 -93.71 -28.70
C GLY A 233 9.27 -92.92 -27.42
N SER A 234 10.39 -93.23 -26.76
CA SER A 234 10.85 -92.46 -25.58
C SER A 234 11.26 -91.04 -25.93
N GLU A 235 12.05 -90.83 -27.00
CA GLU A 235 12.50 -89.49 -27.41
C GLU A 235 11.34 -88.56 -27.78
N GLN A 236 10.28 -89.09 -28.41
CA GLN A 236 9.05 -88.32 -28.69
C GLN A 236 8.27 -87.96 -27.42
N GLN A 237 8.30 -88.79 -26.38
CA GLN A 237 7.60 -88.50 -25.12
C GLN A 237 8.32 -87.40 -24.33
N ASP A 238 9.65 -87.47 -24.24
CA ASP A 238 10.48 -86.46 -23.57
C ASP A 238 10.41 -85.09 -24.27
N LEU A 239 10.43 -85.07 -25.61
CA LEU A 239 10.34 -83.83 -26.39
C LEU A 239 8.99 -83.10 -26.18
N ASN A 240 7.88 -83.85 -26.08
CA ASN A 240 6.57 -83.27 -25.79
C ASN A 240 6.48 -82.70 -24.35
N LEU A 241 7.10 -83.35 -23.37
CA LEU A 241 7.20 -82.83 -22.01
C LEU A 241 8.04 -81.53 -21.95
N ALA A 242 9.13 -81.47 -22.72
CA ALA A 242 9.96 -80.27 -22.82
C ALA A 242 9.21 -79.07 -23.46
N LEU A 243 8.44 -79.32 -24.53
CA LEU A 243 7.59 -78.32 -25.18
C LEU A 243 6.52 -77.77 -24.21
N LEU A 244 5.79 -78.65 -23.52
CA LEU A 244 4.80 -78.25 -22.50
C LEU A 244 5.42 -77.45 -21.33
N GLY A 245 6.69 -77.68 -21.01
CA GLY A 245 7.45 -76.85 -20.08
C GLY A 245 7.68 -75.43 -20.63
N LYS A 246 8.16 -75.34 -21.89
CA LYS A 246 8.47 -74.06 -22.54
C LYS A 246 7.23 -73.20 -22.84
N ASP A 247 6.09 -73.81 -23.18
CA ASP A 247 4.84 -73.06 -23.37
C ASP A 247 4.36 -72.38 -22.08
N ARG A 248 4.54 -73.03 -20.92
CA ARG A 248 4.20 -72.44 -19.60
C ARG A 248 5.13 -71.28 -19.24
N GLU A 249 6.42 -71.43 -19.51
CA GLU A 249 7.42 -70.37 -19.33
C GLU A 249 7.13 -69.15 -20.21
N ILE A 250 6.74 -69.37 -21.48
CA ILE A 250 6.29 -68.32 -22.40
C ILE A 250 4.99 -67.64 -21.91
N GLN A 251 4.09 -68.37 -21.25
CA GLN A 251 2.87 -67.78 -20.66
C GLN A 251 3.17 -66.90 -19.43
N SER A 252 4.07 -67.33 -18.53
CA SER A 252 4.49 -66.51 -17.37
C SER A 252 5.17 -65.22 -17.83
N LEU A 253 6.16 -65.33 -18.72
CA LEU A 253 6.91 -64.17 -19.20
C LEU A 253 6.03 -63.16 -19.96
N LYS A 254 4.91 -63.60 -20.57
CA LYS A 254 3.92 -62.70 -21.17
C LYS A 254 3.10 -61.94 -20.12
N SER A 255 2.60 -62.60 -19.08
CA SER A 255 1.84 -61.92 -18.03
C SER A 255 2.70 -60.95 -17.23
N GLU A 256 3.96 -61.30 -16.97
CA GLU A 256 4.95 -60.41 -16.35
C GLU A 256 5.23 -59.16 -17.22
N LEU A 257 5.38 -59.34 -18.54
CA LEU A 257 5.66 -58.26 -19.48
C LEU A 257 4.46 -57.30 -19.64
N ASP A 258 3.23 -57.82 -19.70
CA ASP A 258 2.03 -56.98 -19.78
C ASP A 258 1.70 -56.29 -18.44
N ALA A 259 2.02 -56.88 -17.29
CA ALA A 259 1.99 -56.19 -16.00
C ALA A 259 2.99 -55.02 -15.95
N LEU A 260 4.24 -55.26 -16.33
CA LEU A 260 5.30 -54.23 -16.41
C LEU A 260 4.94 -53.08 -17.36
N ARG A 261 4.21 -53.36 -18.45
CA ARG A 261 3.67 -52.32 -19.34
C ARG A 261 2.62 -51.46 -18.63
N SER A 262 1.66 -52.06 -17.94
CA SER A 262 0.60 -51.32 -17.23
C SER A 262 1.16 -50.42 -16.12
N ASP A 263 2.18 -50.89 -15.40
CA ASP A 263 2.86 -50.07 -14.38
C ASP A 263 3.72 -48.96 -15.02
N LEU A 264 4.39 -49.22 -16.15
CA LEU A 264 5.14 -48.20 -16.89
C LEU A 264 4.23 -47.08 -17.45
N GLU A 265 3.07 -47.43 -18.00
CA GLU A 265 2.07 -46.45 -18.44
C GLU A 265 1.55 -45.61 -17.28
N ARG A 266 1.29 -46.25 -16.12
CA ARG A 266 0.86 -45.56 -14.89
C ARG A 266 1.91 -44.57 -14.41
N GLU A 267 3.18 -44.95 -14.37
CA GLU A 267 4.30 -44.07 -13.98
C GLU A 267 4.56 -42.94 -14.99
N GLN A 268 4.30 -43.15 -16.28
CA GLN A 268 4.35 -42.05 -17.25
C GLN A 268 3.22 -41.04 -17.03
N MET A 269 2.01 -41.50 -16.68
CA MET A 269 0.87 -40.64 -16.38
C MET A 269 1.02 -39.88 -15.05
N THR A 270 1.53 -40.51 -13.98
CA THR A 270 1.84 -39.82 -12.71
C THR A 270 2.94 -38.79 -12.91
N LYS A 271 4.02 -39.14 -13.62
CA LYS A 271 5.10 -38.22 -13.98
C LYS A 271 4.59 -37.01 -14.77
N GLY A 272 3.74 -37.21 -15.78
CA GLY A 272 3.12 -36.13 -16.54
C GLY A 272 2.30 -35.18 -15.65
N SER A 273 1.44 -35.72 -14.79
CA SER A 273 0.64 -34.93 -13.83
C SER A 273 1.51 -34.17 -12.83
N LEU A 274 2.61 -34.77 -12.35
CA LEU A 274 3.55 -34.13 -11.43
C LEU A 274 4.35 -33.02 -12.14
N GLN A 275 4.78 -33.23 -13.39
CA GLN A 275 5.45 -32.19 -14.18
C GLN A 275 4.53 -30.99 -14.44
N GLN A 276 3.25 -31.22 -14.76
CA GLN A 276 2.25 -30.15 -14.87
C GLN A 276 2.07 -29.39 -13.54
N LYS A 277 1.89 -30.10 -12.43
CA LYS A 277 1.77 -29.46 -11.10
C LYS A 277 3.01 -28.67 -10.71
N ILE A 278 4.20 -29.11 -11.11
CA ILE A 278 5.46 -28.37 -10.89
C ILE A 278 5.48 -27.07 -11.72
N THR A 279 5.01 -27.07 -12.97
CA THR A 279 4.96 -25.83 -13.78
C THR A 279 3.88 -24.87 -13.30
N GLU A 280 2.72 -25.36 -12.88
CA GLU A 280 1.65 -24.57 -12.23
C GLU A 280 2.11 -23.98 -10.87
N MET A 281 2.81 -24.76 -10.04
CA MET A 281 3.35 -24.30 -8.76
C MET A 281 4.51 -23.31 -8.94
N SER A 282 5.37 -23.52 -9.95
CA SER A 282 6.48 -22.60 -10.27
C SER A 282 5.97 -21.24 -10.76
N THR A 283 5.02 -21.23 -11.70
CA THR A 283 4.41 -20.00 -12.21
C THR A 283 3.62 -19.26 -11.12
N THR A 284 2.87 -19.96 -10.26
CA THR A 284 2.21 -19.32 -9.12
C THR A 284 3.20 -18.76 -8.09
N SER A 285 4.30 -19.46 -7.77
CA SER A 285 5.37 -18.95 -6.90
C SER A 285 5.95 -17.63 -7.45
N MET A 286 6.32 -17.59 -8.74
CA MET A 286 6.80 -16.37 -9.40
C MET A 286 5.82 -15.19 -9.23
N THR A 287 4.52 -15.40 -9.47
CA THR A 287 3.52 -14.32 -9.29
C THR A 287 3.31 -13.90 -7.83
N LEU A 288 3.63 -14.76 -6.86
CA LEU A 288 3.58 -14.44 -5.43
C LEU A 288 4.86 -13.72 -4.99
N GLU A 289 6.01 -14.05 -5.57
CA GLU A 289 7.29 -13.36 -5.36
C GLU A 289 7.25 -11.93 -5.92
N ASP A 290 6.74 -11.73 -7.13
CA ASP A 290 6.54 -10.40 -7.71
C ASP A 290 5.54 -9.56 -6.92
N ARG A 291 4.42 -10.15 -6.46
CA ARG A 291 3.49 -9.48 -5.54
C ARG A 291 4.14 -9.11 -4.20
N ASN A 292 4.97 -9.99 -3.63
CA ASN A 292 5.72 -9.68 -2.42
C ASN A 292 6.70 -8.52 -2.64
N ARG A 293 7.41 -8.49 -3.77
CA ARG A 293 8.33 -7.40 -4.14
C ARG A 293 7.58 -6.07 -4.29
N ALA A 294 6.42 -6.07 -4.96
CA ALA A 294 5.59 -4.88 -5.11
C ALA A 294 5.02 -4.37 -3.77
N LEU A 295 4.52 -5.27 -2.91
CA LEU A 295 4.01 -4.90 -1.59
C LEU A 295 5.11 -4.36 -0.66
N ARG A 296 6.32 -4.91 -0.71
CA ARG A 296 7.48 -4.38 0.05
C ARG A 296 7.82 -2.95 -0.40
N ALA A 297 7.95 -2.71 -1.70
CA ALA A 297 8.20 -1.36 -2.22
C ALA A 297 7.09 -0.35 -1.84
N GLN A 298 5.84 -0.80 -1.71
CA GLN A 298 4.73 0.03 -1.22
C GLN A 298 4.84 0.31 0.29
N ILE A 299 5.28 -0.66 1.10
CA ILE A 299 5.58 -0.47 2.53
C ILE A 299 6.73 0.50 2.70
N ASP A 300 7.87 0.29 2.02
CA ASP A 300 9.05 1.16 2.07
C ASP A 300 8.70 2.63 1.75
N PHE A 301 7.83 2.85 0.75
CA PHE A 301 7.33 4.17 0.39
C PHE A 301 6.44 4.79 1.50
N LEU A 302 5.50 4.01 2.05
CA LEU A 302 4.60 4.49 3.11
C LEU A 302 5.32 4.75 4.43
N GLU A 303 6.34 3.95 4.77
CA GLU A 303 7.20 4.19 5.93
C GLU A 303 8.06 5.45 5.73
N SER A 304 8.58 5.69 4.52
CA SER A 304 9.31 6.91 4.18
C SER A 304 8.42 8.17 4.28
N ASP A 305 7.20 8.13 3.73
CA ASP A 305 6.27 9.26 3.79
C ASP A 305 5.77 9.51 5.23
N SER A 306 5.38 8.45 5.94
CA SER A 306 4.99 8.52 7.36
C SER A 306 6.10 9.09 8.23
N LYS A 307 7.37 8.74 7.95
CA LYS A 307 8.53 9.33 8.63
C LYS A 307 8.69 10.82 8.32
N GLN A 308 8.62 11.22 7.04
CA GLN A 308 8.70 12.64 6.67
C GLN A 308 7.58 13.48 7.31
N GLN A 309 6.36 12.93 7.38
CA GLN A 309 5.26 13.55 8.13
C GLN A 309 5.58 13.65 9.63
N SER A 310 6.10 12.58 10.26
CA SER A 310 6.48 12.59 11.68
C SER A 310 7.58 13.61 11.99
N ASP A 311 8.61 13.70 11.15
CA ASP A 311 9.71 14.67 11.30
C ASP A 311 9.18 16.11 11.14
N SER A 312 8.24 16.35 10.21
CA SER A 312 7.57 17.63 10.00
C SER A 312 6.64 18.02 11.17
N PHE A 313 5.91 17.06 11.76
CA PHE A 313 5.10 17.30 12.96
C PHE A 313 5.98 17.67 14.17
N ALA A 314 7.13 17.03 14.34
CA ALA A 314 8.07 17.34 15.43
C ALA A 314 8.66 18.76 15.29
N ASP A 315 9.06 19.16 14.08
CA ASP A 315 9.51 20.53 13.78
C ASP A 315 8.41 21.56 14.02
N MET A 316 7.16 21.28 13.59
CA MET A 316 6.04 22.19 13.82
C MET A 316 5.62 22.28 15.30
N GLU A 317 5.69 21.19 16.05
CA GLU A 317 5.45 21.20 17.50
C GLU A 317 6.54 21.99 18.24
N ALA A 318 7.82 21.80 17.90
CA ALA A 318 8.92 22.55 18.50
C ALA A 318 8.77 24.06 18.29
N ARG A 319 8.42 24.49 17.06
CA ARG A 319 8.12 25.90 16.74
C ARG A 319 6.91 26.44 17.49
N LEU A 320 5.86 25.62 17.68
CA LEU A 320 4.69 26.01 18.45
C LEU A 320 5.03 26.20 19.94
N GLN A 321 5.82 25.29 20.53
CA GLN A 321 6.29 25.40 21.91
C GLN A 321 7.18 26.64 22.11
N GLU A 322 8.08 26.94 21.16
CA GLU A 322 8.90 28.16 21.19
C GLU A 322 8.05 29.43 21.07
N ALA A 323 7.08 29.46 20.15
CA ALA A 323 6.18 30.60 19.97
C ALA A 323 5.29 30.86 21.20
N VAL A 324 4.76 29.80 21.84
CA VAL A 324 4.00 29.91 23.10
C VAL A 324 4.87 30.46 24.21
N LYS A 325 6.08 29.94 24.38
CA LYS A 325 7.03 30.44 25.40
C LYS A 325 7.38 31.92 25.17
N ALA A 326 7.67 32.31 23.94
CA ALA A 326 7.96 33.70 23.58
C ALA A 326 6.77 34.64 23.87
N ALA A 327 5.53 34.17 23.64
CA ALA A 327 4.32 34.92 23.97
C ALA A 327 4.13 35.08 25.49
N ASP A 328 4.40 34.04 26.29
CA ASP A 328 4.33 34.10 27.75
C ASP A 328 5.42 35.00 28.36
N ASP A 329 6.67 34.92 27.87
CA ASP A 329 7.76 35.80 28.30
C ASP A 329 7.44 37.28 27.96
N ALA A 330 6.89 37.55 26.77
CA ALA A 330 6.42 38.88 26.38
C ALA A 330 5.25 39.37 27.25
N ARG A 331 4.28 38.50 27.57
CA ARG A 331 3.14 38.81 28.45
C ARG A 331 3.61 39.14 29.87
N GLN A 332 4.57 38.39 30.41
CA GLN A 332 5.17 38.71 31.71
C GLN A 332 5.88 40.07 31.70
N LYS A 333 6.61 40.40 30.62
CA LYS A 333 7.28 41.70 30.46
C LYS A 333 6.27 42.86 30.45
N LEU A 334 5.19 42.74 29.67
CA LEU A 334 4.10 43.74 29.63
C LEU A 334 3.41 43.97 30.97
N ILE A 335 3.27 42.92 31.80
CA ILE A 335 2.73 43.03 33.16
C ILE A 335 3.68 43.83 34.06
N ARG A 336 4.98 43.52 34.05
CA ARG A 336 5.99 44.23 34.86
C ARG A 336 6.09 45.71 34.47
N GLU A 337 6.13 46.00 33.17
CA GLU A 337 6.15 47.37 32.63
C GLU A 337 4.90 48.18 33.02
N GLU A 338 3.73 47.55 33.12
CA GLU A 338 2.51 48.20 33.61
C GLU A 338 2.57 48.52 35.11
N THR A 339 3.12 47.61 35.92
CA THR A 339 3.35 47.87 37.36
C THR A 339 4.35 49.01 37.55
N GLU A 340 5.45 49.04 36.79
CA GLU A 340 6.44 50.12 36.82
C GLU A 340 5.86 51.45 36.33
N ARG A 341 5.10 51.46 35.22
CA ARG A 341 4.37 52.65 34.75
C ARG A 341 3.50 53.22 35.86
N ARG A 342 2.69 52.40 36.55
CA ARG A 342 1.81 52.86 37.65
C ARG A 342 2.59 53.52 38.79
N MET A 343 3.78 53.02 39.12
CA MET A 343 4.64 53.59 40.16
C MET A 343 5.28 54.92 39.72
N LEU A 344 5.91 54.95 38.54
CA LEU A 344 6.57 56.13 37.99
C LEU A 344 5.56 57.26 37.71
N PHE A 345 4.41 56.90 37.13
CA PHE A 345 3.33 57.83 36.84
C PHE A 345 2.74 58.46 38.11
N ASN A 346 2.51 57.67 39.16
CA ASN A 346 2.11 58.23 40.44
C ASN A 346 3.16 59.20 41.01
N LYS A 347 4.44 58.84 41.00
CA LYS A 347 5.52 59.70 41.50
C LYS A 347 5.61 61.02 40.73
N TYR A 348 5.38 61.00 39.43
CA TYR A 348 5.27 62.20 38.60
C TYR A 348 4.05 63.07 39.00
N GLN A 349 2.89 62.46 39.24
CA GLN A 349 1.70 63.17 39.71
C GLN A 349 1.85 63.72 41.15
N GLU A 350 2.63 63.07 42.02
CA GLU A 350 2.98 63.58 43.36
C GLU A 350 3.91 64.80 43.27
N LEU A 351 4.88 64.79 42.35
CA LEU A 351 5.78 65.92 42.08
C LEU A 351 5.03 67.12 41.46
N LYS A 352 3.92 66.88 40.76
CA LYS A 352 2.98 67.92 40.29
C LYS A 352 2.04 68.46 41.39
N GLY A 353 2.09 67.95 42.63
CA GLY A 353 1.22 68.37 43.73
C GLY A 353 -0.15 67.66 43.77
N ASN A 354 -0.66 67.41 44.99
CA ASN A 354 -1.95 66.73 45.19
C ASN A 354 -3.16 67.67 45.03
N ILE A 355 -2.97 68.99 45.20
CA ILE A 355 -3.90 70.02 44.74
C ILE A 355 -3.23 70.77 43.59
N ARG A 356 -3.99 70.98 42.53
CA ARG A 356 -3.64 71.86 41.40
C ARG A 356 -4.79 72.83 41.12
N VAL A 357 -4.48 74.00 40.58
CA VAL A 357 -5.45 75.03 40.20
C VAL A 357 -5.17 75.47 38.77
N MET A 358 -6.18 75.47 37.92
CA MET A 358 -6.09 75.93 36.54
C MET A 358 -7.13 77.02 36.27
N CYS A 359 -6.71 78.11 35.65
CA CYS A 359 -7.61 79.18 35.23
C CYS A 359 -8.06 78.96 33.79
N ARG A 360 -9.35 79.12 33.49
CA ARG A 360 -9.86 79.21 32.11
C ARG A 360 -10.71 80.45 31.95
N VAL A 361 -10.32 81.32 31.02
CA VAL A 361 -11.19 82.41 30.53
C VAL A 361 -12.01 81.85 29.36
N ARG A 362 -13.32 82.07 29.34
CA ARG A 362 -14.15 81.67 28.19
C ARG A 362 -14.03 82.68 27.03
N PRO A 363 -14.29 82.27 25.77
CA PRO A 363 -14.56 83.23 24.70
C PRO A 363 -15.80 84.10 25.00
N VAL A 364 -15.80 85.32 24.46
CA VAL A 364 -17.01 86.11 24.23
C VAL A 364 -17.86 85.36 23.21
N LEU A 365 -19.15 85.21 23.47
CA LEU A 365 -20.06 84.39 22.67
C LEU A 365 -20.81 85.22 21.61
N ASP A 366 -21.06 86.49 21.92
CA ASP A 366 -21.64 87.47 21.00
C ASP A 366 -21.16 88.88 21.39
N SER A 367 -21.01 89.73 20.38
CA SER A 367 -20.87 91.19 20.47
C SER A 367 -21.90 91.86 21.39
N SER A 368 -23.07 91.26 21.61
CA SER A 368 -24.10 91.77 22.52
C SER A 368 -23.83 91.52 24.02
N GLU A 369 -22.81 90.75 24.39
CA GLU A 369 -22.47 90.48 25.81
C GLU A 369 -21.88 91.70 26.56
N GLY A 370 -21.48 92.75 25.83
CA GLY A 370 -20.92 94.00 26.38
C GLY A 370 -19.39 94.06 26.36
N ASP A 371 -18.84 95.14 26.92
CA ASP A 371 -17.41 95.45 26.86
C ASP A 371 -16.52 94.38 27.52
N GLU A 372 -15.37 94.10 26.91
CA GLU A 372 -14.34 93.20 27.46
C GLU A 372 -13.50 93.88 28.56
N ALA A 373 -13.24 93.13 29.63
CA ALA A 373 -12.28 93.47 30.67
C ALA A 373 -10.85 93.37 30.11
N LYS A 374 -9.97 94.27 30.56
CA LYS A 374 -8.55 94.25 30.17
C LYS A 374 -7.79 93.15 30.91
N ILE A 375 -7.88 91.93 30.36
CA ILE A 375 -7.16 90.72 30.77
C ILE A 375 -5.97 90.52 29.82
N LEU A 376 -4.81 90.16 30.36
CA LEU A 376 -3.58 89.86 29.61
C LEU A 376 -3.03 88.49 30.01
N PHE A 377 -2.36 87.84 29.06
CA PHE A 377 -1.70 86.55 29.23
C PHE A 377 -0.20 86.75 28.93
N PRO A 378 0.59 87.32 29.87
CA PRO A 378 1.98 87.69 29.61
C PRO A 378 2.90 86.48 29.42
N ASP A 379 2.55 85.34 30.01
CA ASP A 379 3.32 84.10 29.91
C ASP A 379 2.89 83.24 28.70
N LEU A 380 3.53 83.50 27.56
CA LEU A 380 3.37 82.73 26.32
C LEU A 380 4.19 81.43 26.28
N LYS A 381 4.93 81.05 27.34
CA LYS A 381 5.85 79.89 27.32
C LYS A 381 5.43 78.76 28.25
N THR A 382 5.04 79.10 29.47
CA THR A 382 4.55 78.17 30.49
C THR A 382 3.05 78.32 30.74
N SER A 383 2.45 79.43 30.29
CA SER A 383 1.03 79.76 30.46
C SER A 383 0.56 79.59 31.90
N THR A 384 1.28 80.19 32.85
CA THR A 384 1.00 80.13 34.30
C THR A 384 0.38 81.40 34.87
N GLN A 385 0.52 82.54 34.17
CA GLN A 385 0.15 83.86 34.67
C GLN A 385 -1.06 84.46 33.91
N ILE A 386 -1.98 85.09 34.66
CA ILE A 386 -3.08 85.92 34.15
C ILE A 386 -3.09 87.28 34.84
N ASP A 387 -3.02 88.34 34.04
CA ASP A 387 -2.96 89.72 34.52
C ASP A 387 -4.31 90.40 34.28
N VAL A 388 -5.01 90.78 35.35
CA VAL A 388 -6.34 91.39 35.26
C VAL A 388 -6.29 92.85 35.71
N THR A 389 -6.72 93.75 34.83
CA THR A 389 -6.85 95.17 35.15
C THR A 389 -8.00 95.38 36.14
N GLY A 390 -7.73 96.04 37.26
CA GLY A 390 -8.72 96.32 38.30
C GLY A 390 -9.80 97.34 37.92
N PRO A 391 -10.84 97.46 38.77
CA PRO A 391 -11.86 98.49 38.63
C PRO A 391 -11.25 99.89 38.80
N GLU A 392 -12.04 100.91 38.43
CA GLU A 392 -11.61 102.31 38.50
C GLU A 392 -11.55 102.84 39.93
N GLU A 393 -10.35 103.18 40.37
CA GLU A 393 -10.08 103.88 41.62
C GLU A 393 -9.87 105.37 41.31
N LYS A 394 -10.81 106.22 41.76
CA LYS A 394 -10.69 107.68 41.62
C LYS A 394 -9.92 108.25 42.81
N SER A 395 -8.76 108.84 42.52
CA SER A 395 -7.98 109.62 43.49
C SER A 395 -8.77 110.84 43.99
N SER A 396 -8.44 111.31 45.19
CA SER A 396 -8.93 112.59 45.75
C SER A 396 -8.66 113.79 44.85
N LEU A 397 -7.69 113.68 43.92
CA LEU A 397 -7.35 114.68 42.90
C LEU A 397 -8.09 114.48 41.56
N GLY A 398 -9.12 113.63 41.51
CA GLY A 398 -9.93 113.39 40.31
C GLY A 398 -9.32 112.44 39.27
N HIS A 399 -8.02 112.13 39.37
CA HIS A 399 -7.38 111.12 38.51
C HIS A 399 -7.99 109.73 38.72
N THR A 400 -8.58 109.15 37.67
CA THR A 400 -8.89 107.73 37.61
C THR A 400 -7.62 106.92 37.38
N ASN A 401 -7.38 105.90 38.20
CA ASN A 401 -6.36 104.88 37.98
C ASN A 401 -7.01 103.48 38.00
N ARG A 402 -6.38 102.50 37.36
CA ARG A 402 -6.78 101.09 37.36
C ARG A 402 -5.57 100.23 37.68
N LYS A 403 -5.57 99.56 38.84
CA LYS A 403 -4.45 98.73 39.29
C LYS A 403 -4.41 97.40 38.54
N LEU A 404 -3.30 97.09 37.87
CA LEU A 404 -3.05 95.74 37.34
C LEU A 404 -2.87 94.74 38.50
N MET A 405 -3.50 93.56 38.39
CA MET A 405 -3.40 92.48 39.37
C MET A 405 -2.97 91.18 38.68
N PRO A 406 -1.71 90.75 38.85
CA PRO A 406 -1.25 89.44 38.39
C PRO A 406 -1.79 88.34 39.30
N PHE A 407 -2.04 87.16 38.71
CA PHE A 407 -2.35 85.92 39.40
C PHE A 407 -1.61 84.75 38.71
N GLU A 408 -1.09 83.81 39.50
CA GLU A 408 -0.31 82.66 39.04
C GLU A 408 -0.98 81.34 39.45
N PHE A 409 -0.94 80.35 38.56
CA PHE A 409 -1.62 79.04 38.68
C PHE A 409 -0.82 77.95 37.94
N ASP A 410 -1.14 76.66 38.18
CA ASP A 410 -0.51 75.53 37.46
C ASP A 410 -0.62 75.64 35.94
N ARG A 411 -1.77 76.16 35.46
CA ARG A 411 -1.97 76.51 34.05
C ARG A 411 -3.11 77.53 33.89
N VAL A 412 -2.98 78.38 32.88
CA VAL A 412 -3.91 79.42 32.46
C VAL A 412 -4.25 79.16 31.00
N PHE A 413 -5.54 79.03 30.72
CA PHE A 413 -6.09 78.82 29.40
C PHE A 413 -6.76 80.12 28.92
N SER A 414 -6.28 80.62 27.77
CA SER A 414 -6.84 81.80 27.09
C SER A 414 -8.21 81.48 26.47
N PRO A 415 -8.97 82.49 26.02
CA PRO A 415 -10.28 82.31 25.38
C PRO A 415 -10.28 81.40 24.15
N GLU A 416 -9.13 81.26 23.48
CA GLU A 416 -8.95 80.45 22.28
C GLU A 416 -8.82 78.94 22.56
N VAL A 417 -8.60 78.54 23.83
CA VAL A 417 -8.30 77.14 24.17
C VAL A 417 -9.57 76.29 24.25
N HIS A 418 -9.61 75.29 23.39
CA HIS A 418 -10.71 74.34 23.25
C HIS A 418 -10.69 73.25 24.32
N ASN A 419 -11.83 72.58 24.55
CA ASN A 419 -11.96 71.52 25.56
C ASN A 419 -10.99 70.34 25.35
N GLU A 420 -10.52 70.11 24.12
CA GLU A 420 -9.56 69.04 23.81
C GLU A 420 -8.20 69.23 24.47
N GLU A 421 -7.63 70.43 24.36
CA GLU A 421 -6.31 70.73 24.91
C GLU A 421 -6.35 70.77 26.45
N ILE A 422 -7.44 71.30 27.01
CA ILE A 422 -7.71 71.28 28.46
C ILE A 422 -7.84 69.84 28.96
N PHE A 423 -8.46 68.95 28.17
CA PHE A 423 -8.50 67.53 28.49
C PHE A 423 -7.10 66.88 28.49
N GLY A 424 -6.14 67.42 27.74
CA GLY A 424 -4.73 66.97 27.77
C GLY A 424 -4.11 66.95 29.18
N GLU A 425 -4.35 67.99 30.00
CA GLU A 425 -3.90 68.02 31.40
C GLU A 425 -4.73 67.15 32.35
N ILE A 426 -6.02 66.97 32.03
CA ILE A 426 -6.97 66.17 32.80
C ILE A 426 -6.75 64.67 32.60
N SER A 427 -6.32 64.25 31.41
CA SER A 427 -6.03 62.85 31.05
C SER A 427 -5.14 62.15 32.09
N GLN A 428 -4.18 62.89 32.66
CA GLN A 428 -3.26 62.40 33.68
C GLN A 428 -3.96 62.09 35.02
N LEU A 429 -5.01 62.84 35.35
CA LEU A 429 -5.87 62.57 36.50
C LEU A 429 -6.86 61.44 36.22
N VAL A 430 -7.38 61.34 34.99
CA VAL A 430 -8.23 60.21 34.55
C VAL A 430 -7.45 58.88 34.62
N GLN A 431 -6.19 58.86 34.16
CA GLN A 431 -5.29 57.71 34.34
C GLN A 431 -5.00 57.42 35.82
N SER A 432 -4.90 58.46 36.67
CA SER A 432 -4.73 58.26 38.11
C SER A 432 -5.93 57.54 38.74
N ALA A 433 -7.16 57.79 38.26
CA ALA A 433 -8.35 57.07 38.73
C ALA A 433 -8.33 55.58 38.31
N LEU A 434 -7.91 55.28 37.08
CA LEU A 434 -7.69 53.90 36.62
C LEU A 434 -6.60 53.18 37.43
N ASP A 435 -5.54 53.90 37.82
CA ASP A 435 -4.42 53.38 38.62
C ASP A 435 -4.77 53.19 40.11
N GLY A 436 -6.04 53.34 40.50
CA GLY A 436 -6.55 53.05 41.85
C GLY A 436 -6.44 54.19 42.84
N TYR A 437 -6.39 55.45 42.39
CA TYR A 437 -6.43 56.63 43.26
C TYR A 437 -7.83 57.25 43.28
N ASN A 438 -8.15 57.98 44.34
CA ASN A 438 -9.27 58.91 44.32
C ASN A 438 -8.84 60.20 43.61
N VAL A 439 -9.76 60.77 42.85
CA VAL A 439 -9.53 61.96 42.02
C VAL A 439 -10.76 62.85 42.11
N CYS A 440 -10.54 64.17 42.16
CA CYS A 440 -11.62 65.15 42.13
C CYS A 440 -11.27 66.32 41.22
N ILE A 441 -12.13 66.62 40.25
CA ILE A 441 -11.98 67.77 39.36
C ILE A 441 -13.24 68.63 39.50
N PHE A 442 -13.09 69.90 39.87
CA PHE A 442 -14.23 70.77 40.14
C PHE A 442 -14.11 72.14 39.46
N CYS A 443 -15.16 72.54 38.74
CA CYS A 443 -15.28 73.89 38.20
C CYS A 443 -15.89 74.83 39.25
N TYR A 444 -15.20 75.94 39.53
CA TYR A 444 -15.62 77.03 40.40
C TYR A 444 -15.66 78.34 39.60
N GLY A 445 -16.60 79.23 39.92
CA GLY A 445 -16.73 80.55 39.30
C GLY A 445 -18.18 80.98 39.18
N GLN A 446 -18.43 82.19 38.70
CA GLN A 446 -19.78 82.72 38.63
C GLN A 446 -20.66 82.01 37.57
N THR A 447 -21.97 82.23 37.61
CA THR A 447 -22.88 81.90 36.51
C THR A 447 -22.44 82.60 35.21
N GLY A 448 -22.58 81.93 34.07
CA GLY A 448 -22.10 82.42 32.76
C GLY A 448 -20.60 82.23 32.49
N SER A 449 -19.78 81.78 33.46
CA SER A 449 -18.31 81.61 33.25
C SER A 449 -17.87 80.33 32.51
N GLY A 450 -18.81 79.50 32.03
CA GLY A 450 -18.50 78.29 31.25
C GLY A 450 -18.27 77.00 32.04
N LYS A 451 -18.58 76.95 33.35
CA LYS A 451 -18.44 75.74 34.21
C LYS A 451 -19.09 74.49 33.59
N THR A 452 -20.40 74.53 33.38
CA THR A 452 -21.19 73.43 32.82
C THR A 452 -20.80 73.08 31.38
N TYR A 453 -20.38 74.07 30.57
CA TYR A 453 -19.82 73.83 29.23
C TYR A 453 -18.48 73.06 29.29
N THR A 454 -17.67 73.29 30.32
CA THR A 454 -16.40 72.59 30.48
C THR A 454 -16.63 71.15 30.96
N MET A 455 -17.51 70.92 31.96
CA MET A 455 -17.75 69.57 32.49
C MET A 455 -18.67 68.71 31.60
N SER A 456 -19.76 69.28 31.09
CA SER A 456 -20.98 68.53 30.74
C SER A 456 -21.53 68.83 29.33
N SER A 457 -20.81 69.57 28.48
CA SER A 457 -21.10 69.61 27.04
C SER A 457 -20.80 68.25 26.39
N ALA A 458 -21.24 68.04 25.15
CA ALA A 458 -20.92 66.82 24.39
C ALA A 458 -19.40 66.62 24.19
N ASP A 459 -18.64 67.71 24.09
CA ASP A 459 -17.18 67.72 23.99
C ASP A 459 -16.47 67.99 25.34
N GLY A 460 -17.21 67.93 26.45
CA GLY A 460 -16.75 68.29 27.79
C GLY A 460 -15.94 67.19 28.49
N MET A 461 -15.52 67.47 29.73
CA MET A 461 -14.62 66.58 30.47
C MET A 461 -15.26 65.27 30.91
N ILE A 462 -16.58 65.22 31.17
CA ILE A 462 -17.25 63.95 31.52
C ILE A 462 -17.25 62.98 30.32
N PRO A 463 -17.73 63.35 29.10
CA PRO A 463 -17.59 62.48 27.93
C PRO A 463 -16.14 62.11 27.62
N ARG A 464 -15.22 63.10 27.53
CA ARG A 464 -13.80 62.82 27.18
C ARG A 464 -13.11 61.90 28.18
N ALA A 465 -13.35 62.06 29.49
CA ALA A 465 -12.83 61.16 30.52
C ALA A 465 -13.32 59.73 30.35
N THR A 466 -14.61 59.54 30.07
CA THR A 466 -15.18 58.20 29.91
C THR A 466 -14.74 57.52 28.61
N HIS A 467 -14.68 58.23 27.48
CA HIS A 467 -14.08 57.70 26.24
C HIS A 467 -12.63 57.24 26.44
N MET A 468 -11.78 58.08 27.07
CA MET A 468 -10.40 57.70 27.41
C MET A 468 -10.34 56.46 28.31
N ILE A 469 -11.25 56.36 29.27
CA ILE A 469 -11.35 55.20 30.18
C ILE A 469 -11.70 53.92 29.40
N TYR A 470 -12.68 53.92 28.50
CA TYR A 470 -13.01 52.74 27.68
C TYR A 470 -11.86 52.28 26.79
N GLU A 471 -11.18 53.22 26.14
CA GLU A 471 -10.03 52.93 25.29
C GLU A 471 -8.87 52.32 26.11
N THR A 472 -8.59 52.91 27.27
CA THR A 472 -7.50 52.46 28.16
C THR A 472 -7.83 51.11 28.81
N VAL A 473 -9.05 50.91 29.29
CA VAL A 473 -9.54 49.61 29.81
C VAL A 473 -9.46 48.53 28.75
N THR A 474 -9.76 48.85 27.49
CA THR A 474 -9.64 47.90 26.37
C THR A 474 -8.19 47.47 26.14
N LYS A 475 -7.24 48.42 26.08
CA LYS A 475 -5.80 48.14 26.00
C LYS A 475 -5.27 47.36 27.22
N LEU A 476 -5.83 47.59 28.41
CA LEU A 476 -5.43 46.89 29.64
C LEU A 476 -5.87 45.41 29.69
N LYS A 477 -6.83 44.97 28.87
CA LYS A 477 -7.24 43.54 28.77
C LYS A 477 -6.09 42.65 28.31
N GLU A 478 -5.27 43.11 27.38
CA GLU A 478 -4.06 42.40 26.92
C GLU A 478 -3.08 42.16 28.08
N LYS A 479 -2.99 43.14 29.00
CA LYS A 479 -2.21 43.07 30.24
C LYS A 479 -2.91 42.31 31.37
N SER A 480 -3.94 41.52 31.05
CA SER A 480 -4.71 40.66 31.97
C SER A 480 -5.52 41.42 33.04
N TRP A 481 -5.83 42.70 32.83
CA TRP A 481 -6.75 43.47 33.67
C TRP A 481 -8.19 43.42 33.13
N THR A 482 -9.16 43.22 34.01
CA THR A 482 -10.57 43.52 33.77
C THR A 482 -11.00 44.68 34.67
N TYR A 483 -11.94 45.51 34.21
CA TYR A 483 -12.50 46.60 34.99
C TYR A 483 -14.03 46.55 35.01
N THR A 484 -14.60 46.83 36.16
CA THR A 484 -16.02 47.15 36.36
C THR A 484 -16.16 48.63 36.66
N MET A 485 -17.15 49.28 36.06
CA MET A 485 -17.30 50.74 36.07
C MET A 485 -18.73 51.09 36.43
N GLU A 486 -18.88 51.94 37.45
CA GLU A 486 -20.17 52.33 38.03
C GLU A 486 -20.30 53.85 38.04
N GLY A 487 -21.40 54.35 37.44
CA GLY A 487 -21.72 55.78 37.40
C GLY A 487 -22.90 56.14 38.31
N SER A 488 -22.71 57.17 39.13
CA SER A 488 -23.76 57.83 39.91
C SER A 488 -23.71 59.34 39.67
N PHE A 489 -24.85 60.03 39.74
CA PHE A 489 -24.91 61.48 39.55
C PHE A 489 -25.79 62.13 40.62
N VAL A 490 -25.18 62.90 41.50
CA VAL A 490 -25.80 63.50 42.68
C VAL A 490 -25.85 65.03 42.53
N GLU A 491 -26.95 65.63 42.96
CA GLU A 491 -27.08 67.08 43.10
C GLU A 491 -27.08 67.47 44.58
N VAL A 492 -26.30 68.49 44.93
CA VAL A 492 -26.43 69.24 46.20
C VAL A 492 -27.22 70.50 45.93
N TYR A 493 -28.45 70.59 46.45
CA TYR A 493 -29.34 71.74 46.29
C TYR A 493 -30.00 72.08 47.63
N ASN A 494 -29.95 73.36 48.02
CA ASN A 494 -30.56 73.84 49.28
C ASN A 494 -30.14 73.05 50.53
N GLU A 495 -28.90 72.55 50.57
CA GLU A 495 -28.34 71.70 51.65
C GLU A 495 -29.03 70.32 51.84
N ASP A 496 -29.77 69.87 50.82
CA ASP A 496 -30.21 68.48 50.63
C ASP A 496 -29.50 67.82 49.43
N LEU A 497 -29.65 66.50 49.31
CA LEU A 497 -29.07 65.67 48.25
C LEU A 497 -30.18 65.05 47.38
N ASN A 498 -30.08 65.22 46.06
CA ASN A 498 -30.99 64.62 45.08
C ASN A 498 -30.23 63.65 44.15
N ASP A 499 -30.88 62.56 43.74
CA ASP A 499 -30.40 61.64 42.72
C ASP A 499 -30.82 62.17 41.34
N LEU A 500 -29.87 62.52 40.46
CA LEU A 500 -30.17 63.02 39.12
C LEU A 500 -30.51 61.90 38.13
N LEU A 501 -30.33 60.63 38.49
CA LEU A 501 -30.59 59.46 37.64
C LEU A 501 -31.94 58.81 37.93
N THR A 502 -32.59 59.19 39.03
CA THR A 502 -33.98 58.82 39.37
C THR A 502 -34.91 60.00 39.05
N PRO A 503 -35.91 59.84 38.16
CA PRO A 503 -36.94 60.86 37.94
C PRO A 503 -37.69 61.19 39.24
N ALA A 504 -38.04 62.47 39.47
CA ALA A 504 -38.64 62.90 40.75
C ALA A 504 -39.89 62.11 41.17
N LYS A 505 -40.74 61.72 40.21
CA LYS A 505 -41.93 60.88 40.45
C LYS A 505 -41.62 59.46 40.95
N GLU A 506 -40.40 58.98 40.71
CA GLU A 506 -39.88 57.70 41.21
C GLU A 506 -39.03 57.87 42.47
N ALA A 507 -38.80 59.10 42.94
CA ALA A 507 -38.11 59.38 44.20
C ALA A 507 -39.08 59.43 45.41
N GLU A 508 -40.36 59.72 45.16
CA GLU A 508 -41.40 59.67 46.19
C GLU A 508 -41.48 58.27 46.82
N GLY A 509 -41.32 58.19 48.15
CA GLY A 509 -41.28 56.93 48.89
C GLY A 509 -39.92 56.21 48.96
N LYS A 510 -38.88 56.66 48.23
CA LYS A 510 -37.52 56.12 48.39
C LYS A 510 -36.85 56.65 49.66
N LYS A 511 -35.84 55.92 50.16
CA LYS A 511 -34.99 56.36 51.29
C LYS A 511 -34.20 57.61 50.89
N LYS A 512 -34.02 58.54 51.84
CA LYS A 512 -33.18 59.73 51.62
C LYS A 512 -31.72 59.36 51.33
N LEU A 513 -31.04 60.21 50.56
CA LEU A 513 -29.61 60.05 50.28
C LEU A 513 -28.77 60.40 51.51
N GLU A 514 -27.78 59.57 51.82
CA GLU A 514 -26.92 59.73 53.01
C GLU A 514 -25.43 59.64 52.64
N ILE A 515 -24.63 60.57 53.17
CA ILE A 515 -23.18 60.61 52.95
C ILE A 515 -22.51 59.68 53.96
N ARG A 516 -21.83 58.64 53.48
CA ARG A 516 -21.06 57.69 54.30
C ARG A 516 -19.58 57.70 53.93
N HIS A 517 -18.75 57.80 54.97
CA HIS A 517 -17.29 57.77 54.88
C HIS A 517 -16.75 56.38 55.22
N ASP A 518 -15.78 55.91 54.43
CA ASP A 518 -14.90 54.80 54.77
C ASP A 518 -13.55 55.38 55.23
N ASP A 519 -13.32 55.36 56.55
CA ASP A 519 -12.13 55.94 57.16
C ASP A 519 -10.86 55.09 56.97
N ALA A 520 -10.98 53.82 56.54
CA ALA A 520 -9.86 52.96 56.24
C ALA A 520 -9.38 53.13 54.78
N ARG A 521 -10.32 53.28 53.84
CA ARG A 521 -10.03 53.57 52.42
C ARG A 521 -9.81 55.04 52.11
N LYS A 522 -10.29 55.94 52.98
CA LYS A 522 -10.40 57.39 52.73
C LYS A 522 -11.25 57.65 51.47
N GLN A 523 -12.46 57.11 51.47
CA GLN A 523 -13.43 57.22 50.37
C GLN A 523 -14.79 57.69 50.90
N THR A 524 -15.48 58.54 50.13
CA THR A 524 -16.88 58.93 50.38
C THR A 524 -17.80 58.12 49.46
N THR A 525 -18.97 57.75 49.97
CA THR A 525 -20.06 57.09 49.23
C THR A 525 -21.40 57.75 49.55
N VAL A 526 -22.33 57.74 48.61
CA VAL A 526 -23.71 58.23 48.82
C VAL A 526 -24.67 57.05 48.82
N LEU A 527 -25.16 56.69 50.01
CA LEU A 527 -26.12 55.61 50.18
C LEU A 527 -27.47 55.99 49.58
N ASN A 528 -28.20 54.97 49.11
CA ASN A 528 -29.49 55.07 48.42
C ASN A 528 -29.47 55.83 47.07
N CYS A 529 -28.30 56.27 46.58
CA CYS A 529 -28.14 56.81 45.23
C CYS A 529 -28.20 55.68 44.20
N LYS A 530 -28.82 55.94 43.04
CA LYS A 530 -28.76 55.03 41.89
C LYS A 530 -27.31 54.96 41.36
N SER A 531 -26.80 53.74 41.25
CA SER A 531 -25.59 53.39 40.50
C SER A 531 -26.02 52.68 39.22
N VAL A 532 -25.27 52.86 38.14
CA VAL A 532 -25.53 52.28 36.81
C VAL A 532 -24.23 51.69 36.27
N SER A 533 -24.26 50.45 35.77
CA SER A 533 -23.10 49.86 35.08
C SER A 533 -22.80 50.67 33.82
N LEU A 534 -21.53 50.98 33.63
CA LEU A 534 -21.07 51.77 32.49
C LEU A 534 -20.34 50.84 31.52
N ASP A 535 -21.11 50.31 30.56
CA ASP A 535 -20.63 49.31 29.60
C ASP A 535 -20.24 49.93 28.24
N SER A 536 -20.75 51.14 27.91
CA SER A 536 -20.37 51.93 26.73
C SER A 536 -20.32 53.44 27.02
N ALA A 537 -19.60 54.20 26.19
CA ALA A 537 -19.57 55.67 26.28
C ALA A 537 -20.96 56.30 26.05
N ASP A 538 -21.76 55.73 25.15
CA ASP A 538 -23.14 56.17 24.87
C ASP A 538 -24.03 56.08 26.12
N THR A 539 -23.76 55.11 27.00
CA THR A 539 -24.45 54.97 28.29
C THR A 539 -24.20 56.19 29.20
N VAL A 540 -22.99 56.76 29.14
CA VAL A 540 -22.63 58.00 29.86
C VAL A 540 -23.31 59.21 29.23
N GLU A 541 -23.40 59.28 27.89
CA GLU A 541 -24.09 60.38 27.22
C GLU A 541 -25.61 60.36 27.51
N MET A 542 -26.23 59.17 27.51
CA MET A 542 -27.61 58.97 27.96
C MET A 542 -27.79 59.39 29.43
N MET A 543 -26.83 59.05 30.30
CA MET A 543 -26.84 59.44 31.71
C MET A 543 -26.75 60.97 31.89
N LEU A 544 -25.86 61.63 31.15
CA LEU A 544 -25.73 63.10 31.13
C LEU A 544 -27.03 63.76 30.67
N ARG A 545 -27.61 63.29 29.55
CA ARG A 545 -28.90 63.78 29.03
C ARG A 545 -30.03 63.59 30.04
N GLN A 546 -30.12 62.43 30.70
CA GLN A 546 -31.15 62.17 31.71
C GLN A 546 -30.98 63.05 32.96
N ALA A 547 -29.74 63.25 33.43
CA ALA A 547 -29.45 64.13 34.55
C ALA A 547 -29.77 65.59 34.25
N GLN A 548 -29.42 66.08 33.06
CA GLN A 548 -29.78 67.43 32.59
C GLN A 548 -31.30 67.59 32.49
N ASN A 549 -32.01 66.59 31.97
CA ASN A 549 -33.48 66.59 31.91
C ASN A 549 -34.11 66.62 33.30
N ASN A 550 -33.67 65.78 34.24
CA ASN A 550 -34.19 65.76 35.62
C ASN A 550 -33.91 67.10 36.35
N ARG A 551 -32.71 67.67 36.17
CA ARG A 551 -32.33 68.99 36.69
C ARG A 551 -33.19 70.12 36.11
N SER A 552 -33.63 69.98 34.86
CA SER A 552 -34.47 70.94 34.12
C SER A 552 -35.98 70.78 34.39
N VAL A 553 -36.49 69.57 34.65
CA VAL A 553 -37.90 69.36 35.03
C VAL A 553 -38.17 69.92 36.43
N ALA A 554 -37.17 69.92 37.32
CA ALA A 554 -37.22 70.63 38.59
C ALA A 554 -37.02 72.16 38.46
N ALA A 555 -36.70 72.67 37.27
CA ALA A 555 -36.57 74.09 36.96
C ALA A 555 -37.91 74.67 36.45
N THR A 556 -38.76 75.12 37.36
CA THR A 556 -39.90 75.97 36.96
C THR A 556 -39.40 77.27 36.32
N LYS A 557 -40.21 77.93 35.48
CA LYS A 557 -39.80 79.07 34.60
C LYS A 557 -39.17 80.29 35.30
N ALA A 558 -39.07 80.32 36.63
CA ALA A 558 -38.39 81.37 37.41
C ALA A 558 -37.01 80.95 37.97
N ASN A 559 -36.67 79.65 37.94
CA ASN A 559 -35.47 79.08 38.55
C ASN A 559 -34.57 78.46 37.47
N GLU A 560 -33.57 79.21 37.00
CA GLU A 560 -32.42 78.59 36.34
C GLU A 560 -31.70 77.72 37.39
N ARG A 561 -31.93 76.40 37.33
CA ARG A 561 -31.48 75.47 38.39
C ARG A 561 -30.03 75.02 38.21
N SER A 562 -29.49 75.14 37.00
CA SER A 562 -28.09 74.86 36.65
C SER A 562 -27.09 75.77 37.37
N SER A 563 -27.41 77.05 37.51
CA SER A 563 -26.62 78.03 38.28
C SER A 563 -26.75 77.89 39.79
N ARG A 564 -27.76 77.14 40.27
CA ARG A 564 -28.23 77.14 41.67
C ARG A 564 -28.04 75.83 42.44
N SER A 565 -27.39 74.83 41.85
CA SER A 565 -27.04 73.59 42.54
C SER A 565 -25.63 73.14 42.17
N HIS A 566 -25.02 72.32 43.02
CA HIS A 566 -23.77 71.64 42.69
C HIS A 566 -24.11 70.26 42.14
N SER A 567 -23.51 69.87 41.02
CA SER A 567 -23.68 68.54 40.43
C SER A 567 -22.38 67.77 40.51
N VAL A 568 -22.44 66.54 41.02
CA VAL A 568 -21.30 65.65 41.28
C VAL A 568 -21.53 64.35 40.52
N PHE A 569 -20.84 64.20 39.40
CA PHE A 569 -20.73 62.91 38.70
C PHE A 569 -19.65 62.08 39.38
N ILE A 570 -20.02 60.89 39.87
CA ILE A 570 -19.14 59.97 40.59
C ILE A 570 -18.96 58.75 39.69
N LEU A 571 -17.74 58.56 39.20
CA LEU A 571 -17.32 57.40 38.42
C LEU A 571 -16.42 56.51 39.26
N LYS A 572 -16.94 55.37 39.67
CA LYS A 572 -16.20 54.35 40.40
C LYS A 572 -15.54 53.37 39.42
N LEU A 573 -14.26 53.08 39.63
CA LEU A 573 -13.45 52.21 38.78
C LEU A 573 -12.84 51.08 39.63
N VAL A 574 -13.26 49.84 39.38
CA VAL A 574 -12.73 48.65 40.05
C VAL A 574 -11.95 47.83 39.03
N GLY A 575 -10.64 47.71 39.21
CA GLY A 575 -9.78 46.88 38.37
C GLY A 575 -9.32 45.61 39.10
N GLU A 576 -9.41 44.46 38.45
CA GLU A 576 -8.82 43.19 38.92
C GLU A 576 -7.90 42.62 37.84
N ASN A 577 -6.72 42.13 38.24
CA ASN A 577 -5.77 41.49 37.33
C ASN A 577 -5.70 39.98 37.57
N SER A 578 -6.05 39.18 36.56
CA SER A 578 -6.15 37.72 36.71
C SER A 578 -4.78 37.03 36.84
N ALA A 579 -3.72 37.62 36.28
CA ALA A 579 -2.36 37.05 36.31
C ALA A 579 -1.62 37.33 37.63
N THR A 580 -1.83 38.52 38.23
CA THR A 580 -1.13 38.95 39.46
C THR A 580 -1.99 38.87 40.72
N GLN A 581 -3.32 38.70 40.59
CA GLN A 581 -4.29 38.78 41.68
C GLN A 581 -4.29 40.14 42.42
N GLU A 582 -3.77 41.19 41.76
CA GLU A 582 -3.88 42.58 42.21
C GLU A 582 -5.30 43.12 41.98
N ARG A 583 -5.85 43.83 42.98
CA ARG A 583 -7.08 44.59 42.85
C ARG A 583 -6.86 46.06 43.22
N CYS A 584 -7.30 46.97 42.36
CA CYS A 584 -7.26 48.42 42.58
C CYS A 584 -8.67 49.02 42.50
N GLU A 585 -8.98 50.01 43.34
CA GLU A 585 -10.30 50.64 43.40
C GLU A 585 -10.17 52.17 43.47
N GLY A 586 -10.35 52.82 42.33
CA GLY A 586 -10.29 54.28 42.18
C GLY A 586 -11.68 54.92 42.08
N THR A 587 -11.73 56.25 42.18
CA THR A 587 -12.97 57.02 42.04
C THR A 587 -12.67 58.38 41.46
N LEU A 588 -13.27 58.69 40.31
CA LEU A 588 -13.18 59.99 39.64
C LEU A 588 -14.46 60.79 39.92
N ASN A 589 -14.32 61.91 40.63
CA ASN A 589 -15.40 62.84 40.92
C ASN A 589 -15.27 64.04 39.98
N LEU A 590 -16.27 64.28 39.13
CA LEU A 590 -16.32 65.43 38.22
C LEU A 590 -17.47 66.35 38.67
N VAL A 591 -17.14 67.60 39.00
CA VAL A 591 -18.02 68.49 39.78
C VAL A 591 -18.25 69.82 39.06
N ASP A 592 -19.51 70.13 38.81
CA ASP A 592 -19.99 71.44 38.36
C ASP A 592 -20.61 72.16 39.57
N LEU A 593 -19.88 73.10 40.17
CA LEU A 593 -20.38 73.85 41.33
C LEU A 593 -21.46 74.87 40.91
N ALA A 594 -22.24 75.36 41.86
CA ALA A 594 -23.13 76.50 41.68
C ALA A 594 -22.36 77.81 41.37
N GLY A 595 -23.09 78.87 40.99
CA GLY A 595 -22.55 80.22 40.85
C GLY A 595 -21.94 80.77 42.15
N SER A 596 -20.75 81.37 42.05
CA SER A 596 -20.04 82.01 43.16
C SER A 596 -20.41 83.49 43.38
N GLU A 597 -21.30 84.04 42.56
CA GLU A 597 -21.71 85.45 42.62
C GLU A 597 -22.54 85.81 43.86
N ARG A 598 -22.36 87.04 44.35
CA ARG A 598 -22.90 87.44 45.66
C ARG A 598 -24.36 87.90 45.61
N LEU A 599 -25.14 87.39 46.56
CA LEU A 599 -26.53 87.77 46.92
C LEU A 599 -26.93 89.25 46.70
N LYS A 600 -26.03 90.21 46.95
CA LYS A 600 -26.32 91.65 46.87
C LYS A 600 -26.74 92.14 45.47
N HIS A 601 -26.56 91.33 44.43
CA HIS A 601 -26.98 91.65 43.06
C HIS A 601 -28.25 90.90 42.59
N SER A 602 -28.81 89.96 43.36
CA SER A 602 -29.84 89.03 42.85
C SER A 602 -31.30 89.42 43.09
N GLY A 603 -31.57 90.47 43.87
CA GLY A 603 -32.93 90.98 44.14
C GLY A 603 -33.91 89.94 44.73
N ALA A 604 -33.41 88.88 45.36
CA ALA A 604 -34.21 87.72 45.73
C ALA A 604 -34.88 87.88 47.11
N GLU A 605 -36.20 87.73 47.15
CA GLU A 605 -37.02 87.75 48.37
C GLU A 605 -37.56 86.34 48.74
N GLY A 606 -38.15 86.21 49.94
CA GLY A 606 -38.83 84.99 50.38
C GLY A 606 -37.94 83.73 50.35
N ASP A 607 -38.49 82.61 49.90
CA ASP A 607 -37.76 81.34 49.82
C ASP A 607 -36.63 81.35 48.79
N ARG A 608 -36.70 82.22 47.76
CA ARG A 608 -35.59 82.46 46.81
C ARG A 608 -34.39 83.10 47.49
N MET A 609 -34.62 83.89 48.56
CA MET A 609 -33.53 84.38 49.41
C MET A 609 -32.89 83.24 50.20
N LYS A 610 -33.69 82.34 50.81
CA LYS A 610 -33.19 81.17 51.58
C LYS A 610 -32.39 80.21 50.70
N GLU A 611 -32.89 79.90 49.50
CA GLU A 611 -32.19 79.15 48.46
C GLU A 611 -30.81 79.76 48.17
N THR A 612 -30.79 81.06 47.84
CA THR A 612 -29.55 81.76 47.46
C THR A 612 -28.57 81.91 48.65
N GLN A 613 -29.08 81.97 49.89
CA GLN A 613 -28.27 81.87 51.12
C GLN A 613 -27.65 80.49 51.28
N ASN A 614 -28.39 79.40 51.11
CA ASN A 614 -27.87 78.03 51.25
C ASN A 614 -26.83 77.68 50.16
N ILE A 615 -27.01 78.18 48.94
CA ILE A 615 -26.00 78.09 47.87
C ILE A 615 -24.72 78.79 48.30
N ASN A 616 -24.80 80.07 48.71
CA ASN A 616 -23.64 80.83 49.16
C ASN A 616 -22.99 80.22 50.41
N LYS A 617 -23.77 79.68 51.37
CA LYS A 617 -23.27 78.94 52.54
C LYS A 617 -22.38 77.77 52.12
N SER A 618 -22.83 76.95 51.18
CA SER A 618 -22.07 75.77 50.77
C SER A 618 -20.70 76.09 50.14
N LEU A 619 -20.60 77.20 49.40
CA LEU A 619 -19.33 77.72 48.85
C LEU A 619 -18.48 78.49 49.88
N ALA A 620 -19.10 79.19 50.83
CA ALA A 620 -18.39 79.80 51.95
C ALA A 620 -17.71 78.73 52.81
N CYS A 621 -18.42 77.66 53.19
CA CYS A 621 -17.87 76.54 53.94
C CYS A 621 -16.79 75.78 53.15
N LEU A 622 -16.88 75.73 51.81
CA LEU A 622 -15.79 75.22 50.96
C LEU A 622 -14.52 76.08 51.13
N GLY A 623 -14.66 77.40 51.18
CA GLY A 623 -13.56 78.31 51.49
C GLY A 623 -13.02 78.15 52.91
N ASP A 624 -13.88 77.99 53.92
CA ASP A 624 -13.47 77.73 55.31
C ASP A 624 -12.66 76.42 55.43
N VAL A 625 -13.08 75.37 54.71
CA VAL A 625 -12.39 74.07 54.64
C VAL A 625 -11.02 74.21 53.99
N ILE A 626 -10.94 74.85 52.81
CA ILE A 626 -9.66 75.12 52.12
C ILE A 626 -8.73 75.95 53.02
N GLU A 627 -9.21 77.01 53.64
CA GLU A 627 -8.39 77.87 54.48
C GLU A 627 -7.93 77.17 55.77
N ALA A 628 -8.76 76.33 56.37
CA ALA A 628 -8.36 75.47 57.49
C ALA A 628 -7.27 74.47 57.08
N LEU A 629 -7.37 73.87 55.89
CA LEU A 629 -6.40 72.93 55.33
C LEU A 629 -5.05 73.60 55.02
N GLY A 630 -5.06 74.75 54.33
CA GLY A 630 -3.85 75.51 54.02
C GLY A 630 -3.10 76.02 55.25
N ARG A 631 -3.81 76.19 56.38
CA ARG A 631 -3.23 76.53 57.69
C ARG A 631 -2.76 75.30 58.50
N GLY A 632 -2.97 74.08 58.02
CA GLY A 632 -2.66 72.84 58.75
C GLY A 632 -3.51 72.63 60.01
N SER A 633 -4.76 73.12 60.01
CA SER A 633 -5.60 73.16 61.21
C SER A 633 -6.02 71.76 61.68
N GLY A 634 -5.88 71.47 62.98
CA GLY A 634 -6.19 70.15 63.55
C GLY A 634 -7.67 69.72 63.48
N HIS A 635 -8.58 70.66 63.22
CA HIS A 635 -9.99 70.39 62.92
C HIS A 635 -10.38 71.12 61.64
N ILE A 636 -10.90 70.38 60.65
CA ILE A 636 -11.36 70.89 59.36
C ILE A 636 -12.90 70.80 59.33
N PRO A 637 -13.63 71.90 59.06
CA PRO A 637 -15.08 71.98 59.26
C PRO A 637 -15.93 71.35 58.14
N TYR A 638 -15.55 70.16 57.64
CA TYR A 638 -16.22 69.46 56.54
C TYR A 638 -17.73 69.22 56.75
N ARG A 639 -18.21 69.19 57.99
CA ARG A 639 -19.65 68.97 58.28
C ARG A 639 -20.51 70.23 58.17
N ASN A 640 -19.93 71.40 57.91
CA ASN A 640 -20.68 72.66 57.86
C ASN A 640 -21.60 72.78 56.63
N SER A 641 -21.29 72.08 55.51
CA SER A 641 -22.20 71.96 54.37
C SER A 641 -22.25 70.54 53.79
N LYS A 642 -23.34 70.19 53.08
CA LYS A 642 -23.43 68.86 52.43
C LYS A 642 -22.33 68.68 51.38
N LEU A 643 -22.02 69.76 50.65
CA LEU A 643 -20.96 69.79 49.64
C LEU A 643 -19.60 69.47 50.26
N THR A 644 -19.23 70.15 51.35
CA THR A 644 -17.94 69.92 52.01
C THR A 644 -17.85 68.57 52.69
N HIS A 645 -18.98 68.03 53.16
CA HIS A 645 -19.02 66.69 53.75
C HIS A 645 -18.88 65.61 52.67
N LEU A 646 -19.53 65.77 51.51
CA LEU A 646 -19.40 64.87 50.36
C LEU A 646 -17.96 64.86 49.82
N LEU A 647 -17.39 66.05 49.65
CA LEU A 647 -16.02 66.25 49.16
C LEU A 647 -14.94 66.11 50.24
N GLN A 648 -15.25 65.61 51.44
CA GLN A 648 -14.29 65.50 52.56
C GLN A 648 -13.00 64.78 52.16
N TYR A 649 -13.12 63.59 51.56
CA TYR A 649 -11.96 62.81 51.09
C TYR A 649 -11.50 63.14 49.67
N SER A 650 -12.18 64.08 49.00
CA SER A 650 -11.69 64.71 47.77
C SER A 650 -10.78 65.91 48.06
N LEU A 651 -11.11 66.69 49.09
CA LEU A 651 -10.41 67.92 49.46
C LEU A 651 -9.35 67.69 50.54
N GLY A 652 -9.24 66.49 51.11
CA GLY A 652 -8.20 66.16 52.07
C GLY A 652 -7.93 64.67 52.22
N GLY A 653 -6.77 64.33 52.75
CA GLY A 653 -6.34 62.95 52.90
C GLY A 653 -5.79 62.36 51.61
N ASN A 654 -6.56 61.52 50.93
CA ASN A 654 -6.07 60.64 49.87
C ASN A 654 -6.79 60.85 48.52
N SER A 655 -6.57 62.01 47.89
CA SER A 655 -7.10 62.34 46.57
C SER A 655 -6.12 63.20 45.78
N LYS A 656 -6.14 63.08 44.45
CA LYS A 656 -5.49 64.01 43.52
C LYS A 656 -6.56 64.96 42.97
N THR A 657 -6.40 66.25 43.22
CA THR A 657 -7.51 67.20 43.13
C THR A 657 -7.16 68.41 42.28
N LEU A 658 -8.05 68.78 41.37
CA LEU A 658 -7.89 69.88 40.41
C LEU A 658 -9.08 70.83 40.48
N MET A 659 -8.81 72.08 40.84
CA MET A 659 -9.76 73.17 40.72
C MET A 659 -9.62 73.84 39.36
N PHE A 660 -10.71 73.95 38.61
CA PHE A 660 -10.83 74.91 37.52
C PHE A 660 -11.45 76.20 38.05
N VAL A 661 -10.73 77.33 37.98
CA VAL A 661 -11.32 78.66 38.15
C VAL A 661 -11.79 79.18 36.78
N MET A 662 -13.09 79.35 36.67
CA MET A 662 -13.79 79.67 35.42
C MET A 662 -14.12 81.16 35.41
N VAL A 663 -13.66 81.86 34.37
CA VAL A 663 -13.61 83.33 34.32
C VAL A 663 -14.38 83.86 33.11
N SER A 664 -15.18 84.90 33.33
CA SER A 664 -15.81 85.67 32.25
C SER A 664 -14.85 86.77 31.77
N PRO A 665 -14.69 86.99 30.45
CA PRO A 665 -13.85 88.05 29.89
C PRO A 665 -14.48 89.45 30.01
N LEU A 666 -15.74 89.58 30.45
CA LEU A 666 -16.52 90.82 30.36
C LEU A 666 -16.24 91.80 31.51
N GLU A 667 -16.17 93.10 31.23
CA GLU A 667 -15.92 94.18 32.19
C GLU A 667 -17.01 94.23 33.28
N ALA A 668 -18.28 94.02 32.92
CA ALA A 668 -19.39 93.94 33.88
C ALA A 668 -19.24 92.79 34.90
N HIS A 669 -18.41 91.78 34.59
CA HIS A 669 -18.15 90.61 35.43
C HIS A 669 -16.86 90.75 36.26
N LEU A 670 -16.04 91.78 36.01
CA LEU A 670 -14.70 91.97 36.58
C LEU A 670 -14.63 91.76 38.11
N LYS A 671 -15.63 92.24 38.85
CA LYS A 671 -15.70 92.12 40.32
C LYS A 671 -15.79 90.68 40.82
N GLU A 672 -16.54 89.82 40.14
CA GLU A 672 -16.70 88.41 40.50
C GLU A 672 -15.58 87.55 39.88
N THR A 673 -15.05 87.94 38.71
CA THR A 673 -13.77 87.45 38.17
C THR A 673 -12.63 87.62 39.17
N LEU A 674 -12.41 88.83 39.70
CA LEU A 674 -11.38 89.11 40.71
C LEU A 674 -11.64 88.39 42.05
N THR A 675 -12.91 88.19 42.42
CA THR A 675 -13.26 87.39 43.61
C THR A 675 -12.90 85.91 43.40
N SER A 676 -13.14 85.39 42.20
CA SER A 676 -12.86 83.99 41.83
C SER A 676 -11.35 83.72 41.75
N LEU A 677 -10.58 84.61 41.12
CA LEU A 677 -9.12 84.50 41.03
C LEU A 677 -8.44 84.57 42.41
N ARG A 678 -8.90 85.46 43.30
CA ARG A 678 -8.43 85.51 44.70
C ARG A 678 -8.77 84.26 45.49
N PHE A 679 -9.92 83.64 45.24
CA PHE A 679 -10.27 82.35 45.86
C PHE A 679 -9.38 81.21 45.33
N ALA A 680 -9.17 81.15 44.02
CA ALA A 680 -8.26 80.21 43.38
C ALA A 680 -6.82 80.35 43.90
N THR A 681 -6.36 81.57 44.14
CA THR A 681 -5.03 81.84 44.74
C THR A 681 -4.92 81.25 46.15
N LYS A 682 -5.99 81.30 46.97
CA LYS A 682 -6.00 80.62 48.27
C LYS A 682 -5.83 79.10 48.10
N VAL A 683 -6.57 78.49 47.17
CA VAL A 683 -6.55 77.03 46.92
C VAL A 683 -5.17 76.58 46.42
N HIS A 684 -4.58 77.30 45.46
CA HIS A 684 -3.25 77.03 44.90
C HIS A 684 -2.17 76.98 45.98
N ASN A 685 -2.24 77.89 46.95
CA ASN A 685 -1.26 77.96 48.03
C ASN A 685 -1.51 76.91 49.15
N THR A 686 -2.58 76.10 49.08
CA THR A 686 -2.84 75.05 50.08
C THR A 686 -2.05 73.77 49.80
N HIS A 687 -1.32 73.30 50.81
CA HIS A 687 -0.48 72.12 50.73
C HIS A 687 -1.12 70.96 51.49
N ILE A 688 -1.36 69.83 50.81
CA ILE A 688 -1.96 68.63 51.39
C ILE A 688 -1.08 67.41 51.11
N GLY A 689 -0.97 66.53 52.12
CA GLY A 689 -0.11 65.35 52.11
C GLY A 689 -0.40 64.32 51.01
N THR A 690 0.55 63.41 50.82
CA THR A 690 0.66 62.54 49.63
C THR A 690 -0.45 61.50 49.50
N ALA A 691 -1.07 61.44 48.32
CA ALA A 691 -2.10 60.47 47.97
C ALA A 691 -1.53 59.07 47.64
N LYS A 692 -2.07 58.02 48.29
CA LYS A 692 -1.69 56.60 48.20
C LYS A 692 -2.71 55.80 47.37
N SER A 693 -2.28 54.76 46.67
CA SER A 693 -3.20 53.91 45.88
C SER A 693 -4.03 52.98 46.76
N THR A 694 -5.32 52.82 46.46
CA THR A 694 -6.21 51.85 47.10
C THR A 694 -6.02 50.46 46.48
N LYS A 695 -4.89 49.83 46.81
CA LYS A 695 -4.55 48.47 46.37
C LYS A 695 -4.80 47.44 47.47
N LYS A 696 -5.23 46.25 47.06
CA LYS A 696 -5.17 45.03 47.88
C LYS A 696 -4.71 43.86 47.01
N LEU A 697 -3.91 42.96 47.58
CA LEU A 697 -3.87 41.59 47.06
C LEU A 697 -5.21 40.93 47.38
N LYS A 698 -5.68 40.08 46.48
CA LYS A 698 -6.79 39.16 46.76
C LYS A 698 -6.27 38.11 47.75
N GLU A 699 -6.64 38.23 49.03
CA GLU A 699 -6.33 37.20 50.03
C GLU A 699 -6.87 35.87 49.53
N ARG A 700 -6.04 34.81 49.57
CA ARG A 700 -6.50 33.47 49.21
C ARG A 700 -7.55 33.06 50.23
N LEU A 701 -8.81 32.94 49.79
CA LEU A 701 -9.78 32.09 50.44
C LEU A 701 -9.19 30.68 50.44
N SER A 702 -8.71 30.23 51.60
CA SER A 702 -8.26 28.87 51.79
C SER A 702 -9.49 27.97 51.85
N GLU A 703 -9.85 27.38 50.71
CA GLU A 703 -10.78 26.25 50.68
C GLU A 703 -10.16 25.11 51.50
N SER A 704 -10.88 24.70 52.56
CA SER A 704 -10.46 23.77 53.61
C SER A 704 -11.37 22.55 53.64
#